data_AF-A0A0D2JMJ8-F1
#
_entry.id   AF-A0A0D2JMJ8-F1
#
_cell.length_a   1.000
_cell.length_b   1.000
_cell.length_c   1.000
_cell.angle_alpha   90.00
_cell.angle_beta   90.00
_cell.angle_gamma   90.00
#
_symmetry.space_group_name_H-M   'P 1'
#
loop_
_entity.id
_entity.type
_entity.pdbx_description
1 polymer ?
#
loop_
_entity_poly.entity_id
_entity_poly.type
_entity_poly.pdbx_seq_one_letter_code
_entity_poly.pdbx_strand_id
1 'polypeptide(L)'
;MHLSQPWTAFVALTALLHLHINVKASPSADFKDPPNEYRPKFRYWFPDASVPISVVQNDIANLSAVGAGGLEFLPFYLYGLTSGSPPTDWSIYGYGTPAYAKAFKGALQSAKDNNLVFDFAVGASQGQGAPAAPGSRGLAVQLLAGNVSIAGGEAFNGPVPPPKEIPATLASGLGFQHALEQFGTPNLTAVIAFEIDQGMLLMLPAYVVNEESVVDLTESVVGGNLSFMPPNNNATWRIFSFWEAYTNQRSCAGGVNATNTVSNGSWVVDHFSSTGAQVTTDFLDHQILSYPGVEELLKDVGNYAWEDSMEMMATLWWTPGFLGRFERSRGYRLTKYLPLLYVAGNQWGQLFPSYLETYIYGNYTSDGISVHNLDYRTVLNEGYQEYIEHFKQWAHSNDIKYSDQPAYNLPLQMLSDIPLLDAPETESLGFGDLVDSYRQFSGPAHLHGNNVVSSELGAVLTPSYSQTVPDLLYHIKRSWAGGITQIVIHGGAYTGNYPNTTWPGYQAFGFRYTENWSGLQPCWQHLSDTLDYVGRTQYVLQQGIPKIDLAFYLYESPYTPATQFQSDALQKLGYTYDYLGPDNLLDSKAVVKNQVLAADGPGYKALIFSNQTVISTAAAAQVLKFAEAGFPIFFIGAPPNQTLGASAQAQAHTQILIEQILAKTGNVHRLDSARDLANALSSIGIAPRAQLSCSSNPVYTVWRSDPAAKKEYLFIYNDQSVATTCTANLTVATSKTPYILDAWTGTQEPLLSYQRASNNTIYMDLDLKANETRIISFTQDRSYNNSIVRKSVNVKWMRSVDSTHIALVLAGPANVTSSTGKVSSFNPALPSATSLRTWDLTIQDWHGPSSPEDFYSVRTEITTSHLSNISLVPWSSLGHQYASTSGVGIYTTTFATPESNSSSSLGAFLSFPPVQHTLRASLNGHKLPPVDPTNPVVNIGPYLAKADGKRVNTLEVKITTTLFNKVKAEANTHMFVGSPISEAQPLYATTPNQEYGLLGPVEVEWTTIVEMVL
;
A
#
# COMPACT_ATOMS: atom_id res chain seq x y z
N MET A 1 62.96 -18.91 36.07
CA MET A 1 63.34 -19.02 34.64
C MET A 1 63.02 -17.66 34.02
N HIS A 2 63.93 -16.73 33.72
CA HIS A 2 65.28 -16.84 33.10
C HIS A 2 65.23 -17.64 31.79
N LEU A 3 65.64 -17.15 30.60
CA LEU A 3 66.24 -15.85 30.18
C LEU A 3 65.47 -15.30 28.93
N SER A 4 65.76 -14.19 28.23
CA SER A 4 66.90 -13.24 28.17
C SER A 4 66.48 -11.87 27.59
N GLN A 5 67.41 -10.90 27.55
CA GLN A 5 67.45 -9.75 26.59
C GLN A 5 68.76 -9.84 25.77
N PRO A 6 68.98 -9.02 24.70
CA PRO A 6 69.63 -7.69 24.84
C PRO A 6 69.11 -6.61 23.83
N TRP A 7 68.76 -5.36 24.22
CA TRP A 7 69.56 -4.11 24.43
C TRP A 7 69.63 -3.10 23.25
N THR A 8 69.44 -1.80 23.59
CA THR A 8 69.99 -0.55 22.96
C THR A 8 69.61 -0.15 21.52
N ALA A 9 69.44 1.12 21.13
CA ALA A 9 69.42 2.41 21.84
C ALA A 9 68.67 3.53 21.04
N PHE A 10 68.44 4.69 21.69
CA PHE A 10 67.81 5.92 21.20
C PHE A 10 68.36 6.51 19.88
N VAL A 11 67.47 7.07 19.04
CA VAL A 11 67.57 8.44 18.48
C VAL A 11 66.14 9.02 18.33
N ALA A 12 65.96 10.28 18.71
CA ALA A 12 64.72 11.02 18.43
C ALA A 12 64.79 11.70 17.05
N LEU A 13 63.72 11.61 16.25
CA LEU A 13 63.54 12.49 15.10
C LEU A 13 62.10 12.96 14.99
N THR A 14 61.90 14.27 15.16
CA THR A 14 60.65 14.96 14.89
C THR A 14 60.35 14.95 13.39
N ALA A 15 59.28 14.26 12.98
CA ALA A 15 58.70 14.39 11.65
C ALA A 15 57.23 14.80 11.79
N LEU A 16 56.90 16.02 11.34
CA LEU A 16 55.52 16.46 11.20
C LEU A 16 54.83 15.65 10.10
N LEU A 17 53.98 14.70 10.47
CA LEU A 17 52.88 14.29 9.59
C LEU A 17 51.62 15.05 9.99
N HIS A 18 51.25 16.03 9.16
CA HIS A 18 49.89 16.57 9.14
C HIS A 18 48.96 15.49 8.59
N LEU A 19 48.51 14.57 9.45
CA LEU A 19 47.35 13.73 9.18
C LEU A 19 46.12 14.63 9.13
N HIS A 20 45.75 15.07 7.93
CA HIS A 20 44.39 15.55 7.65
C HIS A 20 43.45 14.36 7.81
N ILE A 21 42.96 14.15 9.03
CA ILE A 21 41.85 13.23 9.29
C ILE A 21 40.61 13.89 8.71
N ASN A 22 40.37 13.65 7.42
CA ASN A 22 39.08 13.91 6.79
C ASN A 22 38.06 12.98 7.45
N VAL A 23 37.41 13.46 8.52
CA VAL A 23 36.23 12.84 9.12
C VAL A 23 35.05 13.06 8.16
N LYS A 24 35.09 12.38 7.02
CA LYS A 24 33.87 12.06 6.28
C LYS A 24 33.12 11.07 7.14
N ALA A 25 31.99 11.50 7.69
CA ALA A 25 31.00 10.57 8.20
C ALA A 25 30.62 9.66 7.01
N SER A 26 31.09 8.41 7.03
CA SER A 26 30.60 7.42 6.07
C SER A 26 29.09 7.30 6.30
N PRO A 27 28.27 7.23 5.23
CA PRO A 27 26.89 6.77 5.38
C PRO A 27 26.90 5.45 6.17
N SER A 28 25.87 5.19 6.97
CA SER A 28 25.62 3.81 7.40
C SER A 28 25.52 2.96 6.13
N ALA A 29 26.28 1.86 6.06
CA ALA A 29 26.36 1.04 4.86
C ALA A 29 24.95 0.68 4.36
N ASP A 30 24.09 0.32 5.31
CA ASP A 30 22.69 -0.04 5.21
C ASP A 30 21.76 1.09 4.69
N PHE A 31 22.14 2.38 4.74
CA PHE A 31 21.39 3.41 4.00
C PHE A 31 21.85 3.53 2.55
N LYS A 32 23.13 3.29 2.27
CA LYS A 32 23.66 3.36 0.90
C LYS A 32 23.19 2.16 0.08
N ASP A 33 23.18 0.99 0.69
CA ASP A 33 22.72 -0.26 0.11
C ASP A 33 21.89 -1.03 1.15
N PRO A 34 20.56 -0.83 1.17
CA PRO A 34 19.69 -1.46 2.15
C PRO A 34 19.63 -2.98 1.99
N PRO A 35 19.59 -3.73 3.11
CA PRO A 35 19.23 -5.15 3.10
C PRO A 35 17.90 -5.41 2.39
N ASN A 36 17.75 -6.64 1.87
CA ASN A 36 16.67 -6.99 0.95
C ASN A 36 15.28 -6.95 1.61
N GLU A 37 15.17 -7.12 2.92
CA GLU A 37 13.91 -6.94 3.66
C GLU A 37 13.38 -5.49 3.67
N TYR A 38 14.22 -4.49 3.36
CA TYR A 38 13.81 -3.08 3.22
C TYR A 38 13.59 -2.64 1.77
N ARG A 39 13.93 -3.47 0.78
CA ARG A 39 13.75 -3.16 -0.64
C ARG A 39 12.32 -3.47 -1.09
N PRO A 40 11.78 -2.84 -2.15
CA PRO A 40 10.46 -3.17 -2.67
C PRO A 40 10.42 -4.61 -3.18
N LYS A 41 9.25 -5.22 -3.08
CA LYS A 41 8.95 -6.54 -3.64
C LYS A 41 8.12 -6.40 -4.91
N PHE A 42 7.99 -7.47 -5.68
CA PHE A 42 7.02 -7.56 -6.76
C PHE A 42 6.03 -8.69 -6.48
N ARG A 43 4.73 -8.45 -6.69
CA ARG A 43 3.80 -9.56 -6.86
C ARG A 43 4.10 -10.23 -8.19
N TYR A 44 4.49 -11.50 -8.15
CA TYR A 44 4.89 -12.28 -9.31
C TYR A 44 3.75 -13.22 -9.73
N TRP A 45 3.06 -12.88 -10.82
CA TRP A 45 1.93 -13.67 -11.31
C TRP A 45 2.41 -14.87 -12.11
N PHE A 46 2.41 -16.02 -11.45
CA PHE A 46 2.69 -17.32 -12.04
C PHE A 46 1.42 -17.85 -12.76
N PRO A 47 1.48 -18.14 -14.07
CA PRO A 47 0.30 -18.51 -14.85
C PRO A 47 -0.24 -19.90 -14.47
N ASP A 48 0.53 -20.95 -14.70
CA ASP A 48 0.30 -22.33 -14.24
C ASP A 48 1.60 -23.15 -14.37
N ALA A 49 1.59 -24.40 -13.89
CA ALA A 49 2.77 -25.27 -13.87
C ALA A 49 3.13 -25.95 -15.20
N SER A 50 2.51 -25.55 -16.32
CA SER A 50 2.93 -26.01 -17.66
C SER A 50 4.22 -25.33 -18.13
N VAL A 51 4.54 -24.17 -17.56
CA VAL A 51 5.65 -23.33 -18.01
C VAL A 51 7.03 -23.89 -17.62
N PRO A 52 8.08 -23.67 -18.42
CA PRO A 52 9.44 -24.03 -18.05
C PRO A 52 9.90 -23.32 -16.77
N ILE A 53 10.19 -24.13 -15.74
CA ILE A 53 10.72 -23.65 -14.45
C ILE A 53 11.96 -22.77 -14.63
N SER A 54 12.82 -23.05 -15.61
CA SER A 54 14.01 -22.23 -15.89
C SER A 54 13.69 -20.79 -16.27
N VAL A 55 12.52 -20.51 -16.85
CA VAL A 55 12.09 -19.13 -17.15
C VAL A 55 11.59 -18.45 -15.87
N VAL A 56 10.80 -19.14 -15.04
CA VAL A 56 10.40 -18.64 -13.70
C VAL A 56 11.63 -18.29 -12.85
N GLN A 57 12.66 -19.15 -12.88
CA GLN A 57 13.91 -18.90 -12.17
C GLN A 57 14.65 -17.68 -12.72
N ASN A 58 14.67 -17.50 -14.05
CA ASN A 58 15.25 -16.34 -14.72
C ASN A 58 14.49 -15.05 -14.44
N ASP A 59 13.16 -15.10 -14.36
CA ASP A 59 12.31 -13.96 -14.00
C ASP A 59 12.63 -13.48 -12.57
N ILE A 60 12.72 -14.41 -11.61
CA ILE A 60 13.14 -14.13 -10.23
C ILE A 60 14.56 -13.55 -10.16
N ALA A 61 15.50 -14.11 -10.94
CA ALA A 61 16.86 -13.56 -11.04
C ALA A 61 16.87 -12.14 -11.64
N ASN A 62 16.00 -11.85 -12.62
CA ASN A 62 15.85 -10.51 -13.20
C ASN A 62 15.29 -9.50 -12.19
N LEU A 63 14.41 -9.89 -11.26
CA LEU A 63 13.95 -9.03 -10.16
C LEU A 63 15.13 -8.61 -9.27
N SER A 64 15.98 -9.57 -8.86
CA SER A 64 17.19 -9.30 -8.08
C SER A 64 18.17 -8.39 -8.84
N ALA A 65 18.36 -8.62 -10.15
CA ALA A 65 19.25 -7.83 -10.99
C ALA A 65 18.85 -6.34 -11.14
N VAL A 66 17.57 -5.99 -10.89
CA VAL A 66 17.11 -4.59 -10.81
C VAL A 66 17.00 -4.06 -9.37
N GLY A 67 17.41 -4.82 -8.36
CA GLY A 67 17.44 -4.34 -6.97
C GLY A 67 16.12 -4.50 -6.20
N ALA A 68 15.25 -5.41 -6.63
CA ALA A 68 14.14 -5.88 -5.80
C ALA A 68 14.66 -6.59 -4.54
N GLY A 69 13.93 -6.48 -3.43
CA GLY A 69 14.23 -7.19 -2.19
C GLY A 69 13.71 -8.63 -2.17
N GLY A 70 12.60 -8.85 -2.86
CA GLY A 70 11.90 -10.12 -2.85
C GLY A 70 10.73 -10.15 -3.83
N LEU A 71 9.91 -11.19 -3.68
CA LEU A 71 8.66 -11.35 -4.41
C LEU A 71 7.56 -11.93 -3.53
N GLU A 72 6.32 -11.65 -3.90
CA GLU A 72 5.17 -12.46 -3.53
C GLU A 72 4.89 -13.43 -4.68
N PHE A 73 5.15 -14.72 -4.48
CA PHE A 73 4.89 -15.72 -5.49
C PHE A 73 3.40 -16.07 -5.50
N LEU A 74 2.68 -15.55 -6.51
CA LEU A 74 1.24 -15.73 -6.65
C LEU A 74 0.90 -16.72 -7.78
N PRO A 75 0.42 -17.95 -7.47
CA PRO A 75 -0.28 -18.81 -8.43
C PRO A 75 -1.58 -18.16 -8.93
N PHE A 76 -1.51 -17.40 -10.02
CA PHE A 76 -2.59 -16.53 -10.47
C PHE A 76 -3.69 -17.24 -11.26
N TYR A 77 -3.35 -18.26 -12.07
CA TYR A 77 -4.32 -19.10 -12.79
C TYR A 77 -5.45 -18.31 -13.50
N LEU A 78 -5.10 -17.21 -14.19
CA LEU A 78 -6.06 -16.27 -14.82
C LEU A 78 -7.10 -15.71 -13.83
N TYR A 79 -6.67 -15.29 -12.64
CA TYR A 79 -7.53 -14.85 -11.53
C TYR A 79 -8.52 -15.96 -11.10
N GLY A 80 -8.09 -17.22 -11.27
CA GLY A 80 -8.85 -18.43 -10.98
C GLY A 80 -9.92 -18.78 -12.02
N LEU A 81 -10.18 -17.92 -13.01
CA LEU A 81 -11.30 -18.01 -13.95
C LEU A 81 -10.92 -18.65 -15.29
N THR A 82 -11.91 -19.20 -15.99
CA THR A 82 -11.76 -19.69 -17.37
C THR A 82 -12.93 -19.28 -18.26
N SER A 83 -12.63 -18.69 -19.41
CA SER A 83 -13.61 -18.42 -20.48
C SER A 83 -13.90 -19.68 -21.30
N GLY A 84 -14.38 -20.73 -20.63
CA GLY A 84 -14.48 -22.10 -21.16
C GLY A 84 -13.50 -23.05 -20.49
N SER A 85 -12.75 -23.83 -21.27
CA SER A 85 -11.68 -24.69 -20.74
C SER A 85 -10.45 -23.87 -20.30
N PRO A 86 -9.66 -24.34 -19.32
CA PRO A 86 -8.38 -23.72 -19.01
C PRO A 86 -7.39 -23.81 -20.18
N PRO A 87 -6.37 -22.93 -20.26
CA PRO A 87 -5.44 -22.89 -21.41
C PRO A 87 -4.51 -24.11 -21.49
N THR A 88 -4.33 -24.82 -20.37
CA THR A 88 -3.55 -26.04 -20.23
C THR A 88 -4.34 -27.07 -19.44
N ASP A 89 -3.85 -28.32 -19.35
CA ASP A 89 -4.51 -29.32 -18.51
C ASP A 89 -4.20 -29.07 -17.02
N TRP A 90 -5.06 -28.29 -16.36
CA TRP A 90 -4.97 -28.02 -14.91
C TRP A 90 -5.21 -29.26 -14.03
N SER A 91 -5.58 -30.43 -14.58
CA SER A 91 -5.51 -31.69 -13.81
C SER A 91 -4.08 -32.17 -13.61
N ILE A 92 -3.14 -31.68 -14.44
CA ILE A 92 -1.69 -31.95 -14.38
C ILE A 92 -0.92 -30.74 -13.86
N TYR A 93 -1.31 -29.53 -14.28
CA TYR A 93 -0.57 -28.27 -14.04
C TYR A 93 -1.26 -27.30 -13.07
N GLY A 94 -2.41 -27.69 -12.50
CA GLY A 94 -3.19 -26.89 -11.54
C GLY A 94 -2.46 -26.66 -10.21
N TYR A 95 -2.98 -25.73 -9.42
CA TYR A 95 -2.52 -25.51 -8.05
C TYR A 95 -2.63 -26.81 -7.22
N GLY A 96 -1.69 -27.04 -6.31
CA GLY A 96 -1.63 -28.28 -5.52
C GLY A 96 -1.04 -29.51 -6.24
N THR A 97 -0.94 -29.51 -7.56
CA THR A 97 -0.40 -30.66 -8.30
C THR A 97 1.10 -30.87 -8.03
N PRO A 98 1.64 -32.09 -8.25
CA PRO A 98 3.09 -32.32 -8.20
C PRO A 98 3.90 -31.47 -9.20
N ALA A 99 3.28 -30.98 -10.28
CA ALA A 99 3.91 -30.02 -11.19
C ALA A 99 4.02 -28.63 -10.54
N TYR A 100 2.95 -28.16 -9.90
CA TYR A 100 2.95 -26.91 -9.13
C TYR A 100 3.98 -26.94 -8.01
N ALA A 101 3.99 -27.98 -7.16
CA ALA A 101 4.95 -28.10 -6.06
C ALA A 101 6.41 -28.11 -6.54
N LYS A 102 6.68 -28.71 -7.71
CA LYS A 102 7.99 -28.66 -8.37
C LYS A 102 8.35 -27.26 -8.86
N ALA A 103 7.40 -26.51 -9.42
CA ALA A 103 7.61 -25.13 -9.87
C ALA A 103 7.85 -24.18 -8.67
N PHE A 104 7.05 -24.32 -7.60
CA PHE A 104 7.21 -23.61 -6.34
C PHE A 104 8.61 -23.84 -5.72
N LYS A 105 9.07 -25.10 -5.66
CA LYS A 105 10.44 -25.43 -5.27
C LYS A 105 11.50 -24.74 -6.15
N GLY A 106 11.26 -24.69 -7.46
CA GLY A 106 12.15 -24.01 -8.40
C GLY A 106 12.24 -22.50 -8.15
N ALA A 107 11.11 -21.87 -7.81
CA ALA A 107 11.04 -20.45 -7.44
C ALA A 107 11.78 -20.17 -6.13
N LEU A 108 11.53 -20.96 -5.07
CA LEU A 108 12.27 -20.90 -3.80
C LEU A 108 13.79 -21.04 -4.00
N GLN A 109 14.23 -21.99 -4.83
CA GLN A 109 15.65 -22.16 -5.14
C GLN A 109 16.23 -20.91 -5.83
N SER A 110 15.52 -20.30 -6.79
CA SER A 110 16.02 -19.07 -7.43
C SER A 110 16.06 -17.89 -6.46
N ALA A 111 15.10 -17.77 -5.55
CA ALA A 111 15.14 -16.75 -4.50
C ALA A 111 16.39 -16.93 -3.62
N LYS A 112 16.70 -18.16 -3.20
CA LYS A 112 17.92 -18.49 -2.44
C LYS A 112 19.20 -18.17 -3.23
N ASP A 113 19.26 -18.58 -4.50
CA ASP A 113 20.42 -18.35 -5.37
C ASP A 113 20.67 -16.85 -5.65
N ASN A 114 19.63 -16.01 -5.54
CA ASN A 114 19.67 -14.57 -5.79
C ASN A 114 19.49 -13.70 -4.53
N ASN A 115 19.58 -14.30 -3.33
CA ASN A 115 19.46 -13.65 -2.01
C ASN A 115 18.12 -12.90 -1.76
N LEU A 116 17.03 -13.28 -2.43
CA LEU A 116 15.73 -12.63 -2.31
C LEU A 116 14.92 -13.19 -1.14
N VAL A 117 14.15 -12.32 -0.45
CA VAL A 117 13.09 -12.78 0.46
C VAL A 117 11.90 -13.29 -0.35
N PHE A 118 11.25 -14.34 0.15
CA PHE A 118 10.17 -15.03 -0.55
C PHE A 118 8.90 -15.01 0.29
N ASP A 119 7.89 -14.30 -0.20
CA ASP A 119 6.53 -14.40 0.31
C ASP A 119 5.71 -15.26 -0.66
N PHE A 120 4.65 -15.91 -0.18
CA PHE A 120 3.82 -16.80 -1.02
C PHE A 120 2.35 -16.77 -0.63
N ALA A 121 1.48 -16.89 -1.63
CA ALA A 121 0.05 -16.98 -1.41
C ALA A 121 -0.34 -18.30 -0.72
N VAL A 122 -1.19 -18.23 0.31
CA VAL A 122 -1.72 -19.40 1.02
C VAL A 122 -2.66 -20.26 0.17
N GLY A 123 -3.14 -19.72 -0.95
CA GLY A 123 -4.05 -20.38 -1.90
C GLY A 123 -3.79 -19.95 -3.34
N ALA A 124 -4.59 -20.48 -4.27
CA ALA A 124 -4.59 -19.98 -5.65
C ALA A 124 -5.31 -18.63 -5.75
N SER A 125 -4.91 -17.82 -6.73
CA SER A 125 -5.52 -16.55 -7.15
C SER A 125 -5.51 -15.43 -6.10
N GLN A 126 -6.28 -15.55 -5.02
CA GLN A 126 -6.38 -14.53 -3.96
C GLN A 126 -6.17 -15.10 -2.56
N GLY A 127 -5.80 -16.38 -2.44
CA GLY A 127 -5.56 -17.04 -1.15
C GLY A 127 -6.78 -17.67 -0.50
N GLN A 128 -7.96 -17.05 -0.69
CA GLN A 128 -9.29 -17.33 -0.09
C GLN A 128 -9.86 -18.77 -0.20
N GLY A 129 -9.11 -19.78 -0.64
CA GLY A 129 -9.58 -21.16 -0.69
C GLY A 129 -8.58 -22.19 -1.20
N ALA A 130 -8.87 -23.47 -0.90
CA ALA A 130 -8.01 -24.61 -1.18
C ALA A 130 -8.75 -25.77 -1.87
N PRO A 131 -8.04 -26.69 -2.55
CA PRO A 131 -8.63 -27.91 -3.09
C PRO A 131 -9.19 -28.85 -2.02
N ALA A 132 -10.52 -28.96 -2.01
CA ALA A 132 -11.29 -29.71 -1.02
C ALA A 132 -12.44 -30.49 -1.68
N ALA A 133 -12.93 -31.54 -1.02
CA ALA A 133 -14.11 -32.25 -1.52
C ALA A 133 -15.37 -31.39 -1.26
N PRO A 134 -16.29 -31.24 -2.23
CA PRO A 134 -17.51 -30.46 -2.04
C PRO A 134 -18.30 -30.93 -0.82
N GLY A 135 -18.79 -29.98 -0.02
CA GLY A 135 -19.50 -30.26 1.24
C GLY A 135 -18.62 -30.66 2.42
N SER A 136 -17.29 -30.54 2.30
CA SER A 136 -16.37 -30.71 3.44
C SER A 136 -16.60 -29.63 4.50
N ARG A 137 -16.51 -30.03 5.77
CA ARG A 137 -16.49 -29.10 6.90
C ARG A 137 -15.31 -28.12 6.73
N GLY A 138 -15.56 -26.83 6.95
CA GLY A 138 -14.59 -25.75 6.76
C GLY A 138 -14.67 -25.07 5.39
N LEU A 139 -15.54 -25.53 4.48
CA LEU A 139 -15.90 -24.74 3.29
C LEU A 139 -16.94 -23.66 3.63
N ALA A 140 -16.91 -22.56 2.88
CA ALA A 140 -17.75 -21.39 3.11
C ALA A 140 -19.25 -21.74 3.09
N VAL A 141 -19.99 -21.17 4.05
CA VAL A 141 -21.45 -21.32 4.15
C VAL A 141 -22.14 -19.95 4.13
N GLN A 142 -23.43 -20.00 3.79
CA GLN A 142 -24.33 -18.85 3.74
C GLN A 142 -25.67 -19.21 4.37
N LEU A 143 -26.39 -18.19 4.85
CA LEU A 143 -27.77 -18.34 5.30
C LEU A 143 -28.74 -17.85 4.22
N LEU A 144 -29.48 -18.76 3.60
CA LEU A 144 -30.54 -18.44 2.63
C LEU A 144 -31.85 -18.16 3.36
N ALA A 145 -32.71 -17.32 2.78
CA ALA A 145 -34.04 -17.03 3.34
C ALA A 145 -35.19 -17.43 2.40
N GLY A 146 -36.22 -18.07 2.95
CA GLY A 146 -37.53 -18.25 2.36
C GLY A 146 -38.56 -17.40 3.10
N ASN A 147 -39.65 -17.01 2.43
CA ASN A 147 -40.81 -16.45 3.12
C ASN A 147 -42.12 -16.63 2.34
N VAL A 148 -43.24 -16.51 3.07
CA VAL A 148 -44.60 -16.48 2.54
C VAL A 148 -45.47 -15.59 3.43
N SER A 149 -46.46 -14.91 2.86
CA SER A 149 -47.48 -14.18 3.62
C SER A 149 -48.81 -14.90 3.60
N ILE A 150 -49.55 -14.80 4.70
CA ILE A 150 -50.90 -15.33 4.90
C ILE A 150 -51.81 -14.20 5.39
N ALA A 151 -53.02 -14.12 4.84
CA ALA A 151 -53.96 -13.05 5.18
C ALA A 151 -54.69 -13.34 6.50
N GLY A 152 -55.31 -12.31 7.08
CA GLY A 152 -56.23 -12.49 8.22
C GLY A 152 -57.38 -13.42 7.82
N GLY A 153 -57.62 -14.46 8.62
CA GLY A 153 -58.58 -15.53 8.36
C GLY A 153 -57.94 -16.84 7.89
N GLU A 154 -56.67 -16.83 7.50
CA GLU A 154 -55.98 -17.96 6.87
C GLU A 154 -55.04 -18.71 7.83
N ALA A 155 -54.88 -20.01 7.59
CA ALA A 155 -53.89 -20.86 8.25
C ALA A 155 -52.88 -21.38 7.23
N PHE A 156 -51.62 -21.50 7.63
CA PHE A 156 -50.61 -22.15 6.81
C PHE A 156 -50.60 -23.66 7.10
N ASN A 157 -50.68 -24.49 6.06
CA ASN A 157 -50.51 -25.94 6.18
C ASN A 157 -49.89 -26.48 4.89
N GLY A 158 -48.60 -26.83 4.94
CA GLY A 158 -47.84 -27.22 3.75
C GLY A 158 -46.35 -27.43 4.06
N PRO A 159 -45.50 -27.58 3.02
CA PRO A 159 -44.05 -27.57 3.21
C PRO A 159 -43.60 -26.23 3.80
N VAL A 160 -42.55 -26.23 4.63
CA VAL A 160 -41.87 -24.99 5.05
C VAL A 160 -41.47 -24.21 3.78
N PRO A 161 -41.67 -22.87 3.73
CA PRO A 161 -41.27 -22.08 2.56
C PRO A 161 -39.81 -22.38 2.18
N PRO A 162 -39.51 -22.78 0.94
CA PRO A 162 -38.13 -23.04 0.53
C PRO A 162 -37.35 -21.72 0.46
N PRO A 163 -36.00 -21.78 0.40
CA PRO A 163 -35.18 -20.63 0.04
C PRO A 163 -35.70 -19.92 -1.21
N LYS A 164 -35.67 -18.58 -1.21
CA LYS A 164 -35.85 -17.81 -2.43
C LYS A 164 -34.65 -18.00 -3.36
N GLU A 165 -34.91 -17.90 -4.67
CA GLU A 165 -33.86 -17.86 -5.68
C GLU A 165 -32.85 -16.76 -5.35
N ILE A 166 -31.57 -17.10 -5.44
CA ILE A 166 -30.47 -16.16 -5.27
C ILE A 166 -30.49 -15.18 -6.46
N PRO A 167 -30.39 -13.85 -6.26
CA PRO A 167 -30.36 -12.90 -7.38
C PRO A 167 -29.27 -13.22 -8.38
N ALA A 168 -29.58 -13.12 -9.67
CA ALA A 168 -28.66 -13.47 -10.75
C ALA A 168 -27.31 -12.71 -10.68
N THR A 169 -27.30 -11.48 -10.14
CA THR A 169 -26.08 -10.68 -9.91
C THR A 169 -25.18 -11.25 -8.81
N LEU A 170 -25.76 -11.83 -7.77
CA LEU A 170 -25.03 -12.50 -6.69
C LEU A 170 -24.55 -13.88 -7.15
N ALA A 171 -25.47 -14.64 -7.77
CA ALA A 171 -25.21 -16.00 -8.24
C ALA A 171 -24.12 -16.07 -9.31
N SER A 172 -23.91 -15.01 -10.10
CA SER A 172 -22.89 -14.93 -11.14
C SER A 172 -21.49 -14.48 -10.66
N GLY A 173 -21.28 -14.26 -9.36
CA GLY A 173 -20.00 -13.73 -8.87
C GLY A 173 -19.68 -12.34 -9.43
N LEU A 174 -20.71 -11.49 -9.60
CA LEU A 174 -20.61 -10.16 -10.23
C LEU A 174 -20.03 -10.14 -11.66
N GLY A 175 -19.81 -11.30 -12.29
CA GLY A 175 -19.19 -11.45 -13.60
C GLY A 175 -17.66 -11.32 -13.64
N PHE A 176 -16.99 -11.23 -12.48
CA PHE A 176 -15.52 -11.22 -12.36
C PHE A 176 -14.99 -12.11 -11.23
N GLN A 177 -15.88 -12.78 -10.49
CA GLN A 177 -15.58 -13.83 -9.51
C GLN A 177 -16.26 -15.13 -9.97
N HIS A 178 -15.98 -16.26 -9.30
CA HIS A 178 -16.72 -17.49 -9.57
C HIS A 178 -18.19 -17.41 -9.16
N ALA A 179 -19.05 -18.08 -9.93
CA ALA A 179 -20.46 -18.24 -9.62
C ALA A 179 -20.69 -19.11 -8.37
N LEU A 180 -21.86 -18.93 -7.74
CA LEU A 180 -22.32 -19.78 -6.64
C LEU A 180 -22.93 -21.07 -7.23
N GLU A 181 -22.25 -22.21 -7.15
CA GLU A 181 -22.75 -23.46 -7.74
C GLU A 181 -23.95 -24.04 -6.96
N GLN A 182 -25.09 -24.23 -7.63
CA GLN A 182 -26.34 -24.61 -6.97
C GLN A 182 -26.47 -26.14 -6.83
N PHE A 183 -25.77 -26.73 -5.86
CA PHE A 183 -25.91 -28.15 -5.49
C PHE A 183 -25.89 -28.40 -3.98
N GLY A 184 -26.27 -29.62 -3.59
CA GLY A 184 -26.48 -30.00 -2.18
C GLY A 184 -27.91 -29.73 -1.70
N THR A 185 -28.18 -29.98 -0.43
CA THR A 185 -29.48 -29.73 0.20
C THR A 185 -29.28 -28.78 1.39
N PRO A 186 -29.87 -27.57 1.37
CA PRO A 186 -29.84 -26.65 2.50
C PRO A 186 -30.45 -27.26 3.76
N ASN A 187 -29.82 -27.05 4.91
CA ASN A 187 -30.32 -27.47 6.21
C ASN A 187 -31.23 -26.40 6.80
N LEU A 188 -32.41 -26.78 7.30
CA LEU A 188 -33.31 -25.83 7.96
C LEU A 188 -32.73 -25.38 9.31
N THR A 189 -32.47 -24.08 9.44
CA THR A 189 -31.84 -23.46 10.62
C THR A 189 -32.87 -22.86 11.57
N ALA A 190 -33.92 -22.23 11.03
CA ALA A 190 -34.98 -21.61 11.83
C ALA A 190 -36.26 -21.37 11.01
N VAL A 191 -37.41 -21.34 11.68
CA VAL A 191 -38.69 -20.85 11.12
C VAL A 191 -39.35 -19.93 12.13
N ILE A 192 -39.76 -18.73 11.71
CA ILE A 192 -40.43 -17.74 12.55
C ILE A 192 -41.60 -17.09 11.82
N ALA A 193 -42.58 -16.57 12.54
CA ALA A 193 -43.68 -15.79 11.97
C ALA A 193 -43.92 -14.49 12.74
N PHE A 194 -44.38 -13.46 12.04
CA PHE A 194 -44.78 -12.16 12.60
C PHE A 194 -46.06 -11.64 11.93
N GLU A 195 -46.81 -10.80 12.63
CA GLU A 195 -47.71 -9.83 12.03
C GLU A 195 -46.91 -8.77 11.25
N ILE A 196 -47.42 -8.39 10.08
CA ILE A 196 -46.80 -7.40 9.20
C ILE A 196 -47.84 -6.40 8.67
N ASP A 197 -47.42 -5.15 8.57
CA ASP A 197 -48.08 -4.12 7.76
C ASP A 197 -47.22 -3.83 6.51
N GLN A 198 -47.86 -3.78 5.34
CA GLN A 198 -47.18 -3.57 4.07
C GLN A 198 -47.10 -2.08 3.71
N GLY A 199 -45.90 -1.62 3.38
CA GLY A 199 -45.61 -0.29 2.87
C GLY A 199 -44.52 -0.30 1.78
N MET A 200 -43.91 0.86 1.56
CA MET A 200 -42.75 1.00 0.66
C MET A 200 -41.70 1.92 1.28
N LEU A 201 -40.43 1.59 1.07
CA LEU A 201 -39.27 2.40 1.43
C LEU A 201 -38.30 2.40 0.25
N LEU A 202 -37.83 3.58 -0.17
CA LEU A 202 -36.88 3.74 -1.29
C LEU A 202 -37.28 2.95 -2.56
N MET A 203 -38.57 2.94 -2.89
CA MET A 203 -39.17 2.20 -4.02
C MET A 203 -39.11 0.67 -3.94
N LEU A 204 -38.64 0.10 -2.82
CA LEU A 204 -38.72 -1.33 -2.52
C LEU A 204 -39.95 -1.65 -1.65
N PRO A 205 -40.51 -2.88 -1.73
CA PRO A 205 -41.45 -3.39 -0.73
C PRO A 205 -40.83 -3.35 0.66
N ALA A 206 -41.48 -2.64 1.58
CA ALA A 206 -41.06 -2.53 2.96
C ALA A 206 -42.14 -3.07 3.87
N TYR A 207 -41.77 -3.95 4.79
CA TYR A 207 -42.69 -4.53 5.75
C TYR A 207 -42.37 -3.97 7.14
N VAL A 208 -43.32 -3.26 7.73
CA VAL A 208 -43.28 -2.89 9.14
C VAL A 208 -43.71 -4.12 9.91
N VAL A 209 -42.85 -4.59 10.81
CA VAL A 209 -43.06 -5.86 11.53
C VAL A 209 -43.44 -5.55 12.97
N ASN A 210 -44.51 -6.18 13.48
CA ASN A 210 -44.83 -6.11 14.91
C ASN A 210 -43.88 -7.05 15.67
N GLU A 211 -42.81 -6.52 16.26
CA GLU A 211 -41.79 -7.33 16.94
C GLU A 211 -42.37 -8.20 18.08
N GLU A 212 -43.38 -7.71 18.80
CA GLU A 212 -44.01 -8.45 19.92
C GLU A 212 -44.83 -9.66 19.45
N SER A 213 -45.23 -9.70 18.18
CA SER A 213 -46.04 -10.78 17.60
C SER A 213 -45.24 -12.06 17.27
N VAL A 214 -43.92 -12.07 17.49
CA VAL A 214 -43.04 -13.15 17.04
C VAL A 214 -43.47 -14.52 17.57
N VAL A 215 -43.61 -15.48 16.65
CA VAL A 215 -43.78 -16.90 16.96
C VAL A 215 -42.58 -17.68 16.40
N ASP A 216 -41.84 -18.37 17.27
CA ASP A 216 -40.84 -19.35 16.84
C ASP A 216 -41.55 -20.66 16.48
N LEU A 217 -41.44 -21.04 15.21
CA LEU A 217 -42.08 -22.20 14.60
C LEU A 217 -41.09 -23.32 14.29
N THR A 218 -39.81 -23.17 14.65
CA THR A 218 -38.73 -24.10 14.30
C THR A 218 -39.04 -25.52 14.79
N GLU A 219 -39.42 -25.66 16.06
CA GLU A 219 -39.83 -26.95 16.68
C GLU A 219 -41.22 -27.44 16.23
N SER A 220 -41.97 -26.62 15.48
CA SER A 220 -43.28 -26.99 14.92
C SER A 220 -43.19 -27.66 13.54
N VAL A 221 -41.98 -27.76 12.98
CA VAL A 221 -41.73 -28.40 11.68
C VAL A 221 -41.61 -29.91 11.84
N VAL A 222 -42.45 -30.65 11.13
CA VAL A 222 -42.45 -32.13 11.15
C VAL A 222 -42.28 -32.65 9.72
N GLY A 223 -41.18 -33.35 9.46
CA GLY A 223 -40.90 -33.95 8.15
C GLY A 223 -40.79 -32.95 7.00
N GLY A 224 -40.37 -31.70 7.29
CA GLY A 224 -40.30 -30.60 6.31
C GLY A 224 -41.62 -29.85 6.10
N ASN A 225 -42.71 -30.24 6.78
CA ASN A 225 -43.99 -29.54 6.74
C ASN A 225 -44.21 -28.70 8.00
N LEU A 226 -44.93 -27.59 7.83
CA LEU A 226 -45.38 -26.67 8.88
C LEU A 226 -46.91 -26.59 8.85
N SER A 227 -47.52 -26.67 10.04
CA SER A 227 -48.91 -26.28 10.26
C SER A 227 -48.94 -25.15 11.28
N PHE A 228 -49.45 -23.99 10.88
CA PHE A 228 -49.48 -22.77 11.70
C PHE A 228 -50.82 -22.06 11.57
N MET A 229 -51.46 -21.83 12.72
CA MET A 229 -52.63 -20.96 12.86
C MET A 229 -52.18 -19.66 13.53
N PRO A 230 -52.33 -18.49 12.88
CA PRO A 230 -51.96 -17.22 13.48
C PRO A 230 -52.69 -16.93 14.80
N PRO A 231 -51.99 -16.50 15.86
CA PRO A 231 -52.62 -16.08 17.12
C PRO A 231 -53.64 -14.94 16.95
N ASN A 232 -53.34 -13.99 16.06
CA ASN A 232 -54.23 -12.89 15.68
C ASN A 232 -54.76 -13.12 14.27
N ASN A 233 -55.98 -13.65 14.19
CA ASN A 233 -56.60 -14.02 12.92
C ASN A 233 -57.11 -12.84 12.08
N ASN A 234 -56.92 -11.58 12.51
CA ASN A 234 -57.33 -10.39 11.76
C ASN A 234 -56.14 -9.68 11.07
N ALA A 235 -54.90 -10.00 11.46
CA ALA A 235 -53.70 -9.39 10.89
C ALA A 235 -53.18 -10.18 9.68
N THR A 236 -52.40 -9.51 8.82
CA THR A 236 -51.57 -10.21 7.83
C THR A 236 -50.32 -10.73 8.54
N TRP A 237 -49.97 -11.99 8.33
CA TRP A 237 -48.75 -12.58 8.87
C TRP A 237 -47.75 -12.90 7.77
N ARG A 238 -46.47 -12.97 8.13
CA ARG A 238 -45.39 -13.44 7.27
C ARG A 238 -44.57 -14.49 8.00
N ILE A 239 -44.48 -15.67 7.40
CA ILE A 239 -43.62 -16.76 7.85
C ILE A 239 -42.29 -16.63 7.11
N PHE A 240 -41.20 -16.71 7.85
CA PHE A 240 -39.83 -16.78 7.35
C PHE A 240 -39.24 -18.14 7.66
N SER A 241 -38.39 -18.63 6.77
CA SER A 241 -37.56 -19.81 6.95
C SER A 241 -36.12 -19.46 6.61
N PHE A 242 -35.17 -20.00 7.37
CA PHE A 242 -33.75 -19.74 7.18
C PHE A 242 -33.02 -21.06 7.02
N TRP A 243 -32.12 -21.12 6.04
CA TRP A 243 -31.50 -22.38 5.61
C TRP A 243 -30.00 -22.21 5.45
N GLU A 244 -29.21 -22.97 6.21
CA GLU A 244 -27.76 -23.01 6.09
C GLU A 244 -27.37 -23.89 4.89
N ALA A 245 -26.57 -23.33 3.98
CA ALA A 245 -26.06 -24.02 2.79
C ALA A 245 -24.60 -23.63 2.56
N TYR A 246 -23.83 -24.50 1.91
CA TYR A 246 -22.54 -24.09 1.36
C TYR A 246 -22.73 -23.01 0.29
N THR A 247 -21.77 -22.09 0.16
CA THR A 247 -21.75 -21.16 -0.99
C THR A 247 -21.50 -21.91 -2.29
N ASN A 248 -20.75 -23.02 -2.22
CA ASN A 248 -20.17 -23.75 -3.34
C ASN A 248 -19.49 -22.81 -4.35
N GLN A 249 -18.88 -21.74 -3.84
CA GLN A 249 -18.06 -20.86 -4.67
C GLN A 249 -16.66 -21.47 -4.77
N ARG A 250 -16.09 -21.39 -5.98
CA ARG A 250 -14.69 -21.74 -6.22
C ARG A 250 -13.82 -20.51 -6.03
N SER A 251 -12.61 -20.68 -5.52
CA SER A 251 -11.55 -19.65 -5.63
C SER A 251 -10.72 -19.84 -6.91
N CYS A 252 -10.62 -21.08 -7.41
CA CYS A 252 -9.95 -21.38 -8.68
C CYS A 252 -10.61 -22.57 -9.39
N ALA A 253 -10.77 -22.49 -10.72
CA ALA A 253 -11.29 -23.59 -11.52
C ALA A 253 -10.36 -24.82 -11.49
N GLY A 254 -10.95 -26.00 -11.73
CA GLY A 254 -10.22 -27.27 -11.87
C GLY A 254 -9.86 -27.60 -13.31
N GLY A 255 -9.13 -28.70 -13.50
CA GLY A 255 -8.89 -29.27 -14.83
C GLY A 255 -10.15 -29.93 -15.41
N VAL A 256 -10.34 -29.84 -16.72
CA VAL A 256 -11.47 -30.48 -17.43
C VAL A 256 -11.53 -32.00 -17.29
N ASN A 257 -10.39 -32.63 -16.98
CA ASN A 257 -10.25 -34.07 -16.75
C ASN A 257 -10.01 -34.41 -15.26
N ALA A 258 -10.49 -33.59 -14.33
CA ALA A 258 -10.31 -33.80 -12.90
C ALA A 258 -10.82 -35.19 -12.44
N THR A 259 -9.95 -35.95 -11.78
CA THR A 259 -10.26 -37.30 -11.25
C THR A 259 -10.07 -37.40 -9.74
N ASN A 260 -9.53 -36.36 -9.11
CA ASN A 260 -9.29 -36.27 -7.67
C ASN A 260 -9.52 -34.83 -7.18
N THR A 261 -9.61 -34.66 -5.86
CA THR A 261 -9.85 -33.38 -5.19
C THR A 261 -8.90 -32.27 -5.64
N VAL A 262 -7.59 -32.52 -5.67
CA VAL A 262 -6.57 -31.53 -6.03
C VAL A 262 -6.77 -31.03 -7.47
N SER A 263 -7.02 -31.96 -8.40
CA SER A 263 -7.29 -31.62 -9.81
C SER A 263 -8.63 -30.90 -10.05
N ASN A 264 -9.56 -30.94 -9.09
CA ASN A 264 -10.92 -30.37 -9.20
C ASN A 264 -10.98 -28.91 -8.70
N GLY A 265 -9.86 -28.18 -8.72
CA GLY A 265 -9.82 -26.75 -8.37
C GLY A 265 -9.96 -26.48 -6.87
N SER A 266 -10.05 -25.21 -6.52
CA SER A 266 -10.07 -24.73 -5.12
C SER A 266 -11.44 -24.18 -4.75
N TRP A 267 -11.89 -24.43 -3.53
CA TRP A 267 -13.18 -23.97 -2.99
C TRP A 267 -12.95 -22.94 -1.90
N VAL A 268 -13.82 -21.92 -1.84
CA VAL A 268 -13.75 -20.86 -0.82
C VAL A 268 -13.97 -21.48 0.57
N VAL A 269 -13.10 -21.14 1.52
CA VAL A 269 -13.15 -21.65 2.90
C VAL A 269 -14.01 -20.77 3.82
N ASP A 270 -14.44 -21.30 4.97
CA ASP A 270 -15.16 -20.53 5.99
C ASP A 270 -14.22 -19.53 6.69
N HIS A 271 -14.20 -18.30 6.21
CA HIS A 271 -13.39 -17.22 6.77
C HIS A 271 -13.87 -16.76 8.17
N PHE A 272 -14.95 -17.33 8.71
CA PHE A 272 -15.51 -16.95 10.01
C PHE A 272 -15.31 -18.05 11.08
N SER A 273 -14.42 -19.00 10.83
CA SER A 273 -13.91 -19.93 11.84
C SER A 273 -12.48 -20.41 11.54
N SER A 274 -11.73 -20.79 12.59
CA SER A 274 -10.45 -21.49 12.43
C SER A 274 -10.56 -22.82 11.68
N THR A 275 -11.76 -23.42 11.61
CA THR A 275 -12.00 -24.62 10.81
C THR A 275 -11.83 -24.36 9.31
N GLY A 276 -12.13 -23.15 8.81
CA GLY A 276 -11.90 -22.80 7.41
C GLY A 276 -10.42 -22.59 7.11
N ALA A 277 -9.71 -21.83 7.95
CA ALA A 277 -8.26 -21.67 7.85
C ALA A 277 -7.54 -23.04 7.88
N GLN A 278 -8.01 -23.96 8.74
CA GLN A 278 -7.47 -25.32 8.82
C GLN A 278 -7.55 -26.09 7.47
N VAL A 279 -8.61 -25.92 6.67
CA VAL A 279 -8.71 -26.60 5.36
C VAL A 279 -7.55 -26.19 4.44
N THR A 280 -7.17 -24.91 4.46
CA THR A 280 -6.05 -24.39 3.68
C THR A 280 -4.71 -24.83 4.27
N THR A 281 -4.49 -24.73 5.60
CA THR A 281 -3.21 -25.12 6.21
C THR A 281 -2.93 -26.62 6.12
N ASP A 282 -3.93 -27.47 6.37
CA ASP A 282 -3.79 -28.93 6.24
C ASP A 282 -3.50 -29.32 4.78
N PHE A 283 -4.08 -28.60 3.80
CA PHE A 283 -3.76 -28.77 2.39
C PHE A 283 -2.31 -28.36 2.07
N LEU A 284 -1.85 -27.20 2.55
CA LEU A 284 -0.48 -26.72 2.33
C LEU A 284 0.55 -27.69 2.91
N ASP A 285 0.36 -28.12 4.16
CA ASP A 285 1.22 -29.09 4.85
C ASP A 285 1.31 -30.40 4.07
N HIS A 286 0.16 -30.95 3.66
CA HIS A 286 0.10 -32.27 3.06
C HIS A 286 0.43 -32.31 1.56
N GLN A 287 0.16 -31.26 0.78
CA GLN A 287 0.36 -31.24 -0.68
C GLN A 287 1.59 -30.43 -1.13
N ILE A 288 1.93 -29.35 -0.43
CA ILE A 288 2.97 -28.40 -0.87
C ILE A 288 4.25 -28.54 -0.04
N LEU A 289 4.18 -28.38 1.28
CA LEU A 289 5.35 -28.39 2.16
C LEU A 289 5.98 -29.78 2.28
N SER A 290 5.15 -30.83 2.21
CA SER A 290 5.60 -32.24 2.13
C SER A 290 6.44 -32.58 0.89
N TYR A 291 6.44 -31.72 -0.15
CA TYR A 291 7.18 -31.98 -1.37
C TYR A 291 8.71 -31.91 -1.11
N PRO A 292 9.50 -32.92 -1.53
CA PRO A 292 10.90 -33.06 -1.09
C PRO A 292 11.77 -31.81 -1.28
N GLY A 293 12.17 -31.19 -0.16
CA GLY A 293 13.03 -30.02 -0.10
C GLY A 293 12.32 -28.67 -0.28
N VAL A 294 10.98 -28.60 -0.21
CA VAL A 294 10.25 -27.32 -0.10
C VAL A 294 10.43 -26.73 1.31
N GLU A 295 10.16 -27.50 2.37
CA GLU A 295 10.29 -27.05 3.76
C GLU A 295 11.68 -26.47 4.09
N GLU A 296 12.76 -27.13 3.66
CA GLU A 296 14.14 -26.68 3.87
C GLU A 296 14.41 -25.32 3.20
N LEU A 297 14.05 -25.18 1.92
CA LEU A 297 14.22 -23.92 1.19
C LEU A 297 13.32 -22.82 1.76
N LEU A 298 12.11 -23.15 2.20
CA LEU A 298 11.18 -22.18 2.76
C LEU A 298 11.68 -21.64 4.10
N LYS A 299 12.40 -22.43 4.90
CA LYS A 299 13.10 -21.96 6.11
C LYS A 299 14.33 -21.08 5.82
N ASP A 300 14.93 -21.22 4.63
CA ASP A 300 16.08 -20.39 4.22
C ASP A 300 15.68 -19.01 3.66
N VAL A 301 14.55 -18.90 2.96
CA VAL A 301 14.15 -17.65 2.26
C VAL A 301 12.72 -17.15 2.52
N GLY A 302 11.87 -17.98 3.13
CA GLY A 302 10.49 -17.64 3.43
C GLY A 302 10.38 -16.48 4.41
N ASN A 303 9.45 -15.56 4.17
CA ASN A 303 9.24 -14.41 5.04
C ASN A 303 7.76 -14.22 5.42
N TYR A 304 6.83 -14.09 4.46
CA TYR A 304 5.39 -14.11 4.72
C TYR A 304 4.67 -15.25 3.98
N ALA A 305 3.85 -16.00 4.70
CA ALA A 305 2.64 -16.59 4.12
C ALA A 305 1.61 -15.46 4.00
N TRP A 306 0.95 -15.34 2.86
CA TRP A 306 0.17 -14.17 2.50
C TRP A 306 -1.20 -14.52 1.90
N GLU A 307 -2.22 -13.72 2.21
CA GLU A 307 -3.57 -13.76 1.63
C GLU A 307 -3.91 -12.39 1.01
N ASP A 308 -4.58 -12.41 -0.14
CA ASP A 308 -4.96 -11.20 -0.89
C ASP A 308 -6.35 -10.69 -0.43
N SER A 309 -6.83 -9.58 -1.00
CA SER A 309 -8.20 -9.12 -0.73
C SER A 309 -9.25 -10.19 -1.10
N MET A 310 -10.36 -10.22 -0.36
CA MET A 310 -11.37 -11.29 -0.48
C MET A 310 -12.43 -11.00 -1.55
N GLU A 311 -12.51 -11.82 -2.59
CA GLU A 311 -13.57 -11.77 -3.62
C GLU A 311 -14.44 -13.04 -3.63
N MET A 312 -15.14 -13.22 -2.51
CA MET A 312 -16.19 -14.21 -2.32
C MET A 312 -17.59 -13.56 -2.26
N MET A 313 -18.64 -14.39 -2.32
CA MET A 313 -20.05 -14.01 -2.28
C MET A 313 -20.87 -14.91 -1.35
N ALA A 314 -21.84 -14.32 -0.65
CA ALA A 314 -22.83 -15.05 0.14
C ALA A 314 -24.14 -14.26 0.21
N THR A 315 -25.28 -14.95 0.24
CA THR A 315 -26.59 -14.32 0.46
C THR A 315 -26.66 -13.64 1.84
N LEU A 316 -26.07 -14.29 2.84
CA LEU A 316 -25.69 -13.69 4.11
C LEU A 316 -24.48 -14.47 4.62
N TRP A 317 -23.41 -13.78 5.02
CA TRP A 317 -22.21 -14.39 5.58
C TRP A 317 -22.54 -15.21 6.82
N TRP A 318 -21.95 -16.39 6.94
CA TRP A 318 -22.36 -17.34 7.96
C TRP A 318 -21.25 -18.33 8.26
N THR A 319 -21.38 -19.02 9.40
CA THR A 319 -20.51 -20.15 9.77
C THR A 319 -21.32 -21.16 10.60
N PRO A 320 -21.02 -22.47 10.54
CA PRO A 320 -21.84 -23.48 11.21
C PRO A 320 -21.93 -23.25 12.73
N GLY A 321 -23.16 -23.16 13.23
CA GLY A 321 -23.45 -22.92 14.65
C GLY A 321 -23.46 -21.45 15.09
N PHE A 322 -23.46 -20.50 14.14
CA PHE A 322 -23.47 -19.05 14.40
C PHE A 322 -24.52 -18.61 15.45
N LEU A 323 -25.77 -19.08 15.37
CA LEU A 323 -26.83 -18.70 16.34
C LEU A 323 -26.44 -19.02 17.80
N GLY A 324 -25.77 -20.16 18.02
CA GLY A 324 -25.29 -20.54 19.34
C GLY A 324 -24.07 -19.74 19.79
N ARG A 325 -23.15 -19.38 18.86
CA ARG A 325 -22.06 -18.43 19.15
C ARG A 325 -22.63 -17.07 19.55
N PHE A 326 -23.60 -16.58 18.78
CA PHE A 326 -24.27 -15.31 19.03
C PHE A 326 -24.98 -15.27 20.39
N GLU A 327 -25.80 -16.27 20.73
CA GLU A 327 -26.54 -16.29 22.01
C GLU A 327 -25.57 -16.30 23.21
N ARG A 328 -24.42 -16.98 23.10
CA ARG A 328 -23.35 -16.95 24.11
C ARG A 328 -22.61 -15.61 24.17
N SER A 329 -22.32 -15.00 23.02
CA SER A 329 -21.52 -13.77 22.91
C SER A 329 -22.32 -12.52 23.30
N ARG A 330 -23.60 -12.43 22.89
CA ARG A 330 -24.46 -11.24 23.04
C ARG A 330 -25.57 -11.38 24.08
N GLY A 331 -25.83 -12.60 24.57
CA GLY A 331 -26.81 -12.86 25.65
C GLY A 331 -28.28 -12.87 25.22
N TYR A 332 -28.58 -12.89 23.91
CA TYR A 332 -29.95 -13.03 23.38
C TYR A 332 -29.97 -13.79 22.05
N ARG A 333 -31.15 -14.26 21.63
CA ARG A 333 -31.32 -15.03 20.39
C ARG A 333 -31.43 -14.12 19.17
N LEU A 334 -30.52 -14.30 18.19
CA LEU A 334 -30.58 -13.60 16.91
C LEU A 334 -31.75 -14.03 16.03
N THR A 335 -32.33 -15.22 16.25
CA THR A 335 -33.35 -15.85 15.37
C THR A 335 -34.44 -14.88 14.93
N LYS A 336 -35.02 -14.12 15.86
CA LYS A 336 -36.10 -13.16 15.56
C LYS A 336 -35.66 -11.87 14.85
N TYR A 337 -34.38 -11.69 14.59
CA TYR A 337 -33.82 -10.52 13.89
C TYR A 337 -33.13 -10.87 12.57
N LEU A 338 -33.06 -12.16 12.20
CA LEU A 338 -32.51 -12.61 10.91
C LEU A 338 -33.10 -11.87 9.68
N PRO A 339 -34.40 -11.50 9.61
CA PRO A 339 -34.92 -10.67 8.51
C PRO A 339 -34.22 -9.31 8.34
N LEU A 340 -33.61 -8.75 9.38
CA LEU A 340 -32.94 -7.44 9.35
C LEU A 340 -31.53 -7.48 8.73
N LEU A 341 -30.99 -8.67 8.44
CA LEU A 341 -29.59 -8.85 8.07
C LEU A 341 -29.35 -8.88 6.55
N TYR A 342 -30.39 -9.06 5.73
CA TYR A 342 -30.32 -9.16 4.27
C TYR A 342 -30.25 -7.78 3.58
N VAL A 343 -29.37 -6.91 4.09
CA VAL A 343 -29.19 -5.52 3.65
C VAL A 343 -27.94 -5.35 2.78
N ALA A 344 -27.91 -4.33 1.94
CA ALA A 344 -26.78 -4.05 1.05
C ALA A 344 -25.45 -3.92 1.80
N GLY A 345 -25.44 -3.26 2.96
CA GLY A 345 -24.25 -3.14 3.81
C GLY A 345 -23.72 -4.46 4.40
N ASN A 346 -24.36 -5.60 4.16
CA ASN A 346 -23.86 -6.94 4.51
C ASN A 346 -23.46 -7.75 3.26
N GLN A 347 -23.28 -7.11 2.12
CA GLN A 347 -22.90 -7.75 0.85
C GLN A 347 -21.55 -7.20 0.39
N TRP A 348 -20.83 -7.99 -0.42
CA TRP A 348 -19.51 -7.61 -0.95
C TRP A 348 -19.60 -6.25 -1.68
N GLY A 349 -18.73 -5.31 -1.32
CA GLY A 349 -18.71 -3.96 -1.90
C GLY A 349 -19.97 -3.12 -1.67
N GLN A 350 -20.90 -3.58 -0.81
CA GLN A 350 -22.14 -2.91 -0.41
C GLN A 350 -23.15 -2.56 -1.54
N LEU A 351 -22.99 -3.15 -2.72
CA LEU A 351 -23.63 -2.66 -3.95
C LEU A 351 -25.17 -2.84 -4.01
N PHE A 352 -25.69 -3.93 -3.45
CA PHE A 352 -27.12 -4.26 -3.48
C PHE A 352 -27.48 -5.24 -2.35
N PRO A 353 -28.74 -5.29 -1.88
CA PRO A 353 -29.19 -6.29 -0.91
C PRO A 353 -29.38 -7.66 -1.58
N SER A 354 -29.20 -8.74 -0.82
CA SER A 354 -29.36 -10.13 -1.28
C SER A 354 -30.80 -10.52 -1.63
N TYR A 355 -31.80 -9.77 -1.15
CA TYR A 355 -33.19 -9.90 -1.57
C TYR A 355 -33.85 -8.52 -1.71
N LEU A 356 -34.77 -8.35 -2.65
CA LEU A 356 -35.44 -7.07 -2.95
C LEU A 356 -36.63 -6.77 -2.00
N GLU A 357 -36.48 -7.05 -0.72
CA GLU A 357 -37.47 -6.81 0.34
C GLU A 357 -36.76 -6.28 1.58
N THR A 358 -37.32 -5.27 2.24
CA THR A 358 -36.78 -4.74 3.51
C THR A 358 -37.77 -4.87 4.66
N TYR A 359 -37.25 -5.03 5.87
CA TYR A 359 -37.99 -5.27 7.09
C TYR A 359 -37.60 -4.22 8.14
N ILE A 360 -38.59 -3.63 8.80
CA ILE A 360 -38.40 -2.48 9.69
C ILE A 360 -39.04 -2.77 11.05
N TYR A 361 -38.20 -3.03 12.06
CA TYR A 361 -38.57 -3.26 13.47
C TYR A 361 -37.34 -3.33 14.37
N GLY A 362 -37.55 -3.30 15.69
CA GLY A 362 -36.47 -3.23 16.67
C GLY A 362 -35.80 -1.86 16.71
N ASN A 363 -34.65 -1.82 17.38
CA ASN A 363 -33.90 -0.58 17.60
C ASN A 363 -32.91 -0.31 16.47
N TYR A 364 -32.74 0.98 16.16
CA TYR A 364 -31.81 1.48 15.15
C TYR A 364 -30.91 2.56 15.74
N THR A 365 -29.70 2.66 15.20
CA THR A 365 -28.76 3.76 15.43
C THR A 365 -29.24 5.05 14.76
N SER A 366 -28.58 6.18 15.04
CA SER A 366 -28.98 7.49 14.49
C SER A 366 -28.83 7.61 12.96
N ASP A 367 -27.96 6.78 12.38
CA ASP A 367 -27.69 6.61 10.95
C ASP A 367 -28.57 5.51 10.30
N GLY A 368 -29.49 4.89 11.05
CA GLY A 368 -30.49 3.97 10.51
C GLY A 368 -30.01 2.52 10.34
N ILE A 369 -28.95 2.10 11.04
CA ILE A 369 -28.50 0.70 11.07
C ILE A 369 -29.18 -0.01 12.26
N SER A 370 -29.69 -1.23 12.06
CA SER A 370 -30.24 -2.00 13.17
C SER A 370 -29.14 -2.35 14.18
N VAL A 371 -29.39 -2.15 15.47
CA VAL A 371 -28.42 -2.53 16.53
C VAL A 371 -28.13 -4.04 16.54
N HIS A 372 -29.09 -4.85 16.09
CA HIS A 372 -28.94 -6.31 15.95
C HIS A 372 -28.03 -6.68 14.77
N ASN A 373 -27.94 -5.82 13.75
CA ASN A 373 -26.98 -5.97 12.66
C ASN A 373 -25.54 -5.68 13.13
N LEU A 374 -25.36 -4.69 14.01
CA LEU A 374 -24.05 -4.41 14.63
C LEU A 374 -23.58 -5.57 15.51
N ASP A 375 -24.48 -6.13 16.32
CA ASP A 375 -24.20 -7.35 17.10
C ASP A 375 -23.85 -8.54 16.19
N TYR A 376 -24.57 -8.73 15.09
CA TYR A 376 -24.30 -9.79 14.11
C TYR A 376 -22.91 -9.63 13.49
N ARG A 377 -22.55 -8.43 13.01
CA ARG A 377 -21.21 -8.15 12.46
C ARG A 377 -20.11 -8.33 13.50
N THR A 378 -20.37 -7.99 14.76
CA THR A 378 -19.40 -8.21 15.86
C THR A 378 -19.11 -9.71 16.03
N VAL A 379 -20.14 -10.56 16.05
CA VAL A 379 -19.98 -12.02 16.17
C VAL A 379 -19.39 -12.67 14.91
N LEU A 380 -19.62 -12.08 13.74
CA LEU A 380 -18.96 -12.46 12.49
C LEU A 380 -17.45 -12.13 12.54
N ASN A 381 -17.10 -10.95 13.05
CA ASN A 381 -15.71 -10.50 13.23
C ASN A 381 -14.97 -11.36 14.26
N GLU A 382 -15.60 -11.70 15.39
CA GLU A 382 -15.06 -12.66 16.37
C GLU A 382 -14.65 -13.98 15.70
N GLY A 383 -15.39 -14.43 14.67
CA GLY A 383 -15.05 -15.61 13.87
C GLY A 383 -13.91 -15.42 12.87
N TYR A 384 -13.81 -14.24 12.24
CA TYR A 384 -12.71 -13.92 11.32
C TYR A 384 -11.37 -13.70 12.06
N GLN A 385 -11.41 -13.21 13.29
CA GLN A 385 -10.22 -13.14 14.15
C GLN A 385 -9.71 -14.54 14.54
N GLU A 386 -10.59 -15.53 14.74
CA GLU A 386 -10.17 -16.93 14.91
C GLU A 386 -9.51 -17.51 13.64
N TYR A 387 -9.92 -17.06 12.46
CA TYR A 387 -9.37 -17.47 11.16
C TYR A 387 -7.96 -16.90 10.95
N ILE A 388 -7.77 -15.59 11.14
CA ILE A 388 -6.44 -14.92 11.09
C ILE A 388 -5.47 -15.55 12.10
N GLU A 389 -5.91 -15.73 13.35
CA GLU A 389 -5.05 -16.24 14.42
C GLU A 389 -4.60 -17.68 14.16
N HIS A 390 -5.43 -18.51 13.51
CA HIS A 390 -5.03 -19.85 13.06
C HIS A 390 -3.91 -19.78 12.01
N PHE A 391 -4.04 -18.93 10.98
CA PHE A 391 -2.99 -18.76 9.97
C PHE A 391 -1.68 -18.24 10.56
N LYS A 392 -1.76 -17.26 11.48
CA LYS A 392 -0.59 -16.76 12.20
C LYS A 392 0.13 -17.86 12.97
N GLN A 393 -0.61 -18.66 13.75
CA GLN A 393 -0.05 -19.76 14.52
C GLN A 393 0.58 -20.84 13.62
N TRP A 394 -0.08 -21.17 12.50
CA TRP A 394 0.45 -22.11 11.52
C TRP A 394 1.73 -21.58 10.84
N ALA A 395 1.74 -20.33 10.39
CA ALA A 395 2.92 -19.72 9.78
C ALA A 395 4.11 -19.70 10.75
N HIS A 396 3.88 -19.27 12.01
CA HIS A 396 4.91 -19.24 13.06
C HIS A 396 5.43 -20.63 13.39
N SER A 397 4.58 -21.67 13.32
CA SER A 397 5.01 -23.06 13.51
C SER A 397 5.92 -23.60 12.39
N ASN A 398 5.95 -22.92 11.25
CA ASN A 398 6.80 -23.20 10.09
C ASN A 398 8.01 -22.24 9.96
N ASP A 399 8.30 -21.44 11.01
CA ASP A 399 9.34 -20.39 11.05
C ASP A 399 9.07 -19.19 10.09
N ILE A 400 7.81 -18.96 9.71
CA ILE A 400 7.36 -17.92 8.75
C ILE A 400 6.39 -16.96 9.46
N LYS A 401 6.15 -15.77 8.92
CA LYS A 401 5.18 -14.79 9.44
C LYS A 401 3.88 -14.80 8.61
N TYR A 402 2.81 -14.17 9.11
CA TYR A 402 1.55 -14.02 8.36
C TYR A 402 1.28 -12.56 7.94
N SER A 403 0.85 -12.40 6.69
CA SER A 403 0.41 -11.17 6.02
C SER A 403 -0.96 -11.42 5.40
N ASP A 404 -1.81 -10.40 5.35
CA ASP A 404 -3.20 -10.46 4.82
C ASP A 404 -3.60 -9.04 4.41
N GLN A 405 -4.57 -8.91 3.51
CA GLN A 405 -5.32 -7.69 3.24
C GLN A 405 -6.66 -7.72 4.00
N PRO A 406 -6.68 -7.39 5.31
CA PRO A 406 -7.74 -7.84 6.20
C PRO A 406 -9.10 -7.20 5.93
N ALA A 407 -10.16 -7.98 6.18
CA ALA A 407 -11.56 -7.52 6.19
C ALA A 407 -12.06 -6.89 4.87
N TYR A 408 -11.36 -7.11 3.77
CA TYR A 408 -11.55 -6.38 2.52
C TYR A 408 -12.93 -6.55 1.89
N ASN A 409 -13.62 -5.45 1.55
CA ASN A 409 -14.98 -5.43 0.97
C ASN A 409 -16.10 -6.14 1.78
N LEU A 410 -15.81 -6.59 3.01
CA LEU A 410 -16.72 -7.36 3.88
C LEU A 410 -17.29 -6.53 5.05
N PRO A 411 -18.41 -6.95 5.67
CA PRO A 411 -19.03 -6.28 6.81
C PRO A 411 -18.31 -6.58 8.15
N LEU A 412 -17.00 -6.34 8.15
CA LEU A 412 -16.06 -6.61 9.23
C LEU A 412 -15.47 -5.30 9.80
N GLN A 413 -14.55 -5.38 10.75
CA GLN A 413 -13.94 -4.27 11.48
C GLN A 413 -12.42 -4.26 11.28
N MET A 414 -12.00 -3.95 10.06
CA MET A 414 -10.59 -3.90 9.62
C MET A 414 -9.61 -3.30 10.65
N LEU A 415 -9.96 -2.18 11.29
CA LEU A 415 -9.09 -1.53 12.29
C LEU A 415 -8.81 -2.42 13.52
N SER A 416 -9.77 -3.26 13.93
CA SER A 416 -9.60 -4.24 15.01
C SER A 416 -8.77 -5.45 14.60
N ASP A 417 -8.71 -5.77 13.31
CA ASP A 417 -8.09 -6.99 12.77
C ASP A 417 -6.62 -6.77 12.37
N ILE A 418 -6.27 -5.55 11.91
CA ILE A 418 -4.90 -5.14 11.55
C ILE A 418 -3.82 -5.52 12.60
N PRO A 419 -4.02 -5.30 13.92
CA PRO A 419 -3.04 -5.70 14.95
C PRO A 419 -2.79 -7.21 15.07
N LEU A 420 -3.64 -8.06 14.49
CA LEU A 420 -3.49 -9.51 14.55
C LEU A 420 -2.42 -10.01 13.56
N LEU A 421 -2.09 -9.25 12.53
CA LEU A 421 -1.12 -9.63 11.49
C LEU A 421 0.32 -9.29 11.92
N ASP A 422 1.33 -9.96 11.33
CA ASP A 422 2.73 -9.58 11.57
C ASP A 422 3.13 -8.38 10.70
N ALA A 423 2.70 -8.40 9.44
CA ALA A 423 2.71 -7.27 8.52
C ALA A 423 1.32 -7.17 7.86
N PRO A 424 0.46 -6.24 8.28
CA PRO A 424 -0.81 -5.99 7.60
C PRO A 424 -0.56 -5.34 6.23
N GLU A 425 -1.32 -5.73 5.21
CA GLU A 425 -1.23 -5.19 3.85
C GLU A 425 -2.49 -4.41 3.43
N THR A 426 -2.29 -3.29 2.75
CA THR A 426 -3.33 -2.51 2.06
C THR A 426 -3.09 -2.55 0.55
N GLU A 427 -3.91 -1.88 -0.25
CA GLU A 427 -3.64 -1.70 -1.69
C GLU A 427 -3.89 -0.26 -2.16
N SER A 428 -3.24 0.16 -3.26
CA SER A 428 -3.40 1.53 -3.77
C SER A 428 -4.74 1.80 -4.45
N LEU A 429 -5.31 0.79 -5.12
CA LEU A 429 -6.52 0.95 -5.93
C LEU A 429 -7.76 1.06 -5.04
N GLY A 430 -7.99 0.10 -4.15
CA GLY A 430 -9.11 0.14 -3.20
C GLY A 430 -9.01 1.28 -2.19
N PHE A 431 -7.82 1.69 -1.73
CA PHE A 431 -7.71 2.87 -0.86
C PHE A 431 -7.74 4.20 -1.64
N GLY A 432 -7.83 4.16 -2.97
CA GLY A 432 -8.02 5.33 -3.84
C GLY A 432 -6.90 6.37 -3.76
N ASP A 433 -5.67 5.94 -3.44
CA ASP A 433 -4.52 6.81 -3.13
C ASP A 433 -4.80 7.89 -2.06
N LEU A 434 -5.74 7.63 -1.15
CA LEU A 434 -6.12 8.56 -0.09
C LEU A 434 -5.18 8.41 1.11
N VAL A 435 -4.32 9.41 1.31
CA VAL A 435 -3.41 9.50 2.46
C VAL A 435 -4.16 9.41 3.80
N ASP A 436 -5.41 9.84 3.85
CA ASP A 436 -6.27 9.72 5.03
C ASP A 436 -6.73 8.28 5.28
N SER A 437 -7.09 7.54 4.24
CA SER A 437 -7.44 6.12 4.32
C SER A 437 -6.23 5.26 4.74
N TYR A 438 -5.04 5.55 4.21
CA TYR A 438 -3.81 4.88 4.67
C TYR A 438 -3.52 5.12 6.16
N ARG A 439 -3.92 6.26 6.75
CA ARG A 439 -3.82 6.53 8.20
C ARG A 439 -4.84 5.77 9.04
N GLN A 440 -5.93 5.32 8.43
CA GLN A 440 -6.89 4.41 9.07
C GLN A 440 -6.32 3.00 9.14
N PHE A 441 -5.49 2.62 8.17
CA PHE A 441 -4.78 1.34 8.14
C PHE A 441 -3.50 1.33 9.00
N SER A 442 -2.67 2.37 8.88
CA SER A 442 -1.40 2.43 9.61
C SER A 442 -1.55 2.75 11.10
N GLY A 443 -2.64 3.40 11.51
CA GLY A 443 -2.88 3.77 12.92
C GLY A 443 -2.92 2.59 13.91
N PRO A 444 -3.77 1.57 13.70
CA PRO A 444 -3.78 0.37 14.52
C PRO A 444 -2.40 -0.33 14.54
N ALA A 445 -1.75 -0.43 13.38
CA ALA A 445 -0.43 -1.01 13.23
C ALA A 445 0.66 -0.23 14.01
N HIS A 446 0.65 1.11 13.93
CA HIS A 446 1.56 2.00 14.68
C HIS A 446 1.39 1.85 16.20
N LEU A 447 0.16 1.77 16.69
CA LEU A 447 -0.14 1.58 18.12
C LEU A 447 0.27 0.19 18.60
N HIS A 448 -0.08 -0.85 17.85
CA HIS A 448 0.33 -2.22 18.15
C HIS A 448 1.85 -2.42 17.96
N GLY A 449 2.52 -1.55 17.22
CA GLY A 449 3.96 -1.59 16.99
C GLY A 449 4.40 -2.53 15.87
N ASN A 450 3.52 -2.85 14.93
CA ASN A 450 3.90 -3.42 13.64
C ASN A 450 4.79 -2.39 12.93
N ASN A 451 6.04 -2.76 12.68
CA ASN A 451 7.00 -1.86 12.03
C ASN A 451 6.95 -1.91 10.50
N VAL A 452 6.40 -3.00 9.96
CA VAL A 452 6.14 -3.23 8.55
C VAL A 452 4.63 -3.10 8.35
N VAL A 453 4.23 -2.18 7.48
CA VAL A 453 2.88 -2.05 6.93
C VAL A 453 3.05 -2.07 5.42
N SER A 454 2.49 -3.10 4.77
CA SER A 454 2.67 -3.35 3.34
C SER A 454 1.60 -2.64 2.51
N SER A 455 1.89 -2.44 1.22
CA SER A 455 0.89 -2.09 0.23
C SER A 455 1.18 -2.78 -1.08
N GLU A 456 0.21 -3.51 -1.62
CA GLU A 456 0.10 -3.74 -3.05
C GLU A 456 -0.05 -2.38 -3.74
N LEU A 457 0.73 -2.11 -4.79
CA LEU A 457 0.81 -0.75 -5.30
C LEU A 457 1.12 -0.67 -6.79
N GLY A 458 0.31 0.11 -7.51
CA GLY A 458 0.48 0.39 -8.94
C GLY A 458 -0.64 -0.15 -9.84
N ALA A 459 -1.59 -0.90 -9.27
CA ALA A 459 -2.82 -1.28 -9.94
C ALA A 459 -3.64 -0.03 -10.31
N VAL A 460 -3.69 0.33 -11.60
CA VAL A 460 -4.54 1.40 -12.12
C VAL A 460 -5.38 0.86 -13.26
N LEU A 461 -6.69 1.16 -13.27
CA LEU A 461 -7.66 0.73 -14.29
C LEU A 461 -7.46 1.50 -15.61
N THR A 462 -6.35 1.22 -16.28
CA THR A 462 -5.96 1.73 -17.60
C THR A 462 -5.29 0.60 -18.39
N PRO A 463 -5.19 0.69 -19.73
CA PRO A 463 -4.47 -0.33 -20.50
C PRO A 463 -3.05 -0.53 -19.99
N SER A 464 -2.63 -1.78 -19.84
CA SER A 464 -1.24 -2.10 -19.48
C SER A 464 -0.26 -1.55 -20.51
N TYR A 465 1.02 -1.54 -20.13
CA TYR A 465 2.12 -0.87 -20.80
C TYR A 465 1.99 0.66 -20.88
N SER A 466 1.12 1.29 -20.09
CA SER A 466 0.91 2.75 -20.07
C SER A 466 1.44 3.45 -18.82
N GLN A 467 1.66 2.73 -17.72
CA GLN A 467 2.06 3.38 -16.47
C GLN A 467 3.50 3.88 -16.53
N THR A 468 3.74 5.08 -16.00
CA THR A 468 5.08 5.67 -15.98
C THR A 468 5.78 5.47 -14.64
N VAL A 469 7.11 5.43 -14.62
CA VAL A 469 7.85 5.40 -13.34
C VAL A 469 7.57 6.63 -12.46
N PRO A 470 7.45 7.87 -12.98
CA PRO A 470 6.96 9.01 -12.20
C PRO A 470 5.56 8.83 -11.62
N ASP A 471 4.66 8.14 -12.33
CA ASP A 471 3.30 7.82 -11.88
C ASP A 471 3.31 6.76 -10.76
N LEU A 472 4.05 5.65 -10.94
CA LEU A 472 4.31 4.68 -9.87
C LEU A 472 4.88 5.36 -8.61
N LEU A 473 5.83 6.28 -8.79
CA LEU A 473 6.42 7.04 -7.69
C LEU A 473 5.44 8.00 -7.00
N TYR A 474 4.40 8.49 -7.69
CA TYR A 474 3.35 9.29 -7.07
C TYR A 474 2.52 8.45 -6.09
N HIS A 475 2.06 7.26 -6.52
CA HIS A 475 1.39 6.28 -5.67
C HIS A 475 2.24 5.91 -4.43
N ILE A 476 3.52 5.55 -4.66
CA ILE A 476 4.47 5.19 -3.58
C ILE A 476 4.63 6.33 -2.54
N LYS A 477 4.81 7.58 -2.99
CA LYS A 477 5.04 8.71 -2.06
C LYS A 477 3.81 9.03 -1.21
N ARG A 478 2.61 8.78 -1.74
CA ARG A 478 1.34 8.94 -1.02
C ARG A 478 1.13 7.85 0.03
N SER A 479 1.39 6.59 -0.30
CA SER A 479 1.29 5.50 0.69
C SER A 479 2.25 5.74 1.86
N TRP A 480 3.50 6.14 1.59
CA TRP A 480 4.46 6.54 2.63
C TRP A 480 3.97 7.70 3.50
N ALA A 481 3.39 8.75 2.91
CA ALA A 481 2.81 9.87 3.67
C ALA A 481 1.62 9.47 4.56
N GLY A 482 0.99 8.33 4.26
CA GLY A 482 -0.05 7.68 5.05
C GLY A 482 0.44 6.72 6.13
N GLY A 483 1.75 6.43 6.20
CA GLY A 483 2.33 5.50 7.17
C GLY A 483 2.64 4.10 6.64
N ILE A 484 2.45 3.84 5.34
CA ILE A 484 2.90 2.59 4.71
C ILE A 484 4.44 2.58 4.66
N THR A 485 5.06 1.41 4.86
CA THR A 485 6.52 1.30 5.03
C THR A 485 7.17 0.24 4.14
N GLN A 486 6.40 -0.65 3.54
CA GLN A 486 6.84 -1.65 2.58
C GLN A 486 5.95 -1.56 1.33
N ILE A 487 6.56 -1.55 0.15
CA ILE A 487 5.85 -1.60 -1.12
C ILE A 487 6.02 -3.00 -1.72
N VAL A 488 4.89 -3.60 -2.09
CA VAL A 488 4.79 -4.68 -3.06
C VAL A 488 4.27 -4.05 -4.35
N ILE A 489 5.11 -3.96 -5.36
CA ILE A 489 4.69 -3.44 -6.66
C ILE A 489 3.72 -4.45 -7.26
N HIS A 490 2.53 -4.00 -7.66
CA HIS A 490 1.57 -4.74 -8.48
C HIS A 490 2.28 -4.99 -9.82
N GLY A 491 2.81 -6.20 -9.93
CA GLY A 491 4.23 -6.39 -10.22
C GLY A 491 4.61 -6.88 -11.60
N GLY A 492 5.10 -8.11 -11.67
CA GLY A 492 5.74 -8.68 -12.86
C GLY A 492 5.21 -10.06 -13.20
N ALA A 493 4.87 -10.29 -14.46
CA ALA A 493 4.34 -11.57 -14.92
C ALA A 493 5.43 -12.48 -15.48
N TYR A 494 5.14 -13.78 -15.56
CA TYR A 494 5.96 -14.75 -16.27
C TYR A 494 6.28 -14.29 -17.72
N THR A 495 7.57 -14.22 -18.06
CA THR A 495 8.04 -13.57 -19.31
C THR A 495 8.22 -14.51 -20.51
N GLY A 496 7.88 -15.79 -20.38
CA GLY A 496 8.06 -16.78 -21.45
C GLY A 496 6.81 -17.01 -22.30
N ASN A 497 6.93 -17.90 -23.29
CA ASN A 497 5.78 -18.32 -24.10
C ASN A 497 4.74 -19.04 -23.22
N TYR A 498 3.47 -18.73 -23.44
CA TYR A 498 2.30 -19.33 -22.80
C TYR A 498 1.23 -19.62 -23.88
N PRO A 499 0.35 -20.65 -23.74
CA PRO A 499 -0.56 -21.05 -24.81
C PRO A 499 -1.43 -19.92 -25.35
N ASN A 500 -1.58 -19.91 -26.68
CA ASN A 500 -2.38 -18.94 -27.45
C ASN A 500 -2.11 -17.47 -27.13
N THR A 501 -0.89 -17.17 -26.66
CA THR A 501 -0.45 -15.84 -26.25
C THR A 501 0.78 -15.45 -27.09
N THR A 502 0.80 -14.22 -27.59
CA THR A 502 1.91 -13.65 -28.39
C THR A 502 2.56 -12.48 -27.65
N TRP A 503 3.52 -11.79 -28.27
CA TRP A 503 4.07 -10.54 -27.72
C TRP A 503 2.96 -9.53 -27.35
N PRO A 504 3.04 -8.81 -26.21
CA PRO A 504 4.16 -8.75 -25.26
C PRO A 504 4.18 -9.86 -24.19
N GLY A 505 3.35 -10.90 -24.30
CA GLY A 505 3.40 -12.09 -23.44
C GLY A 505 2.24 -12.21 -22.46
N TYR A 506 2.45 -13.01 -21.41
CA TYR A 506 1.42 -13.27 -20.40
C TYR A 506 1.17 -12.02 -19.55
N GLN A 507 -0.10 -11.66 -19.40
CA GLN A 507 -0.55 -10.46 -18.70
C GLN A 507 -1.60 -10.81 -17.65
N ALA A 508 -1.31 -10.52 -16.38
CA ALA A 508 -2.32 -10.60 -15.32
C ALA A 508 -3.52 -9.69 -15.66
N PHE A 509 -4.73 -10.13 -15.29
CA PHE A 509 -5.99 -9.42 -15.55
C PHE A 509 -6.29 -9.06 -17.03
N GLY A 510 -5.61 -9.67 -18.00
CA GLY A 510 -5.91 -9.49 -19.43
C GLY A 510 -5.81 -8.04 -19.92
N PHE A 511 -4.70 -7.37 -19.61
CA PHE A 511 -4.39 -5.98 -20.01
C PHE A 511 -5.28 -4.89 -19.38
N ARG A 512 -6.11 -5.24 -18.38
CA ARG A 512 -7.08 -4.32 -17.75
C ARG A 512 -6.51 -3.37 -16.71
N TYR A 513 -5.44 -3.79 -16.04
CA TYR A 513 -4.77 -3.03 -14.99
C TYR A 513 -3.28 -2.89 -15.31
N THR A 514 -2.70 -1.77 -14.91
CA THR A 514 -1.25 -1.55 -14.94
C THR A 514 -0.57 -2.22 -13.74
N GLU A 515 0.69 -2.63 -13.81
CA GLU A 515 1.58 -2.71 -14.97
C GLU A 515 2.31 -4.06 -14.95
N ASN A 516 2.83 -4.54 -16.07
CA ASN A 516 3.67 -5.73 -16.10
C ASN A 516 5.16 -5.33 -16.09
N TRP A 517 5.65 -5.02 -14.90
CA TRP A 517 7.04 -4.66 -14.64
C TRP A 517 7.93 -5.91 -14.79
N SER A 518 8.52 -6.06 -15.97
CA SER A 518 9.42 -7.17 -16.28
C SER A 518 10.52 -6.77 -17.27
N GLY A 519 11.48 -7.67 -17.51
CA GLY A 519 12.57 -7.49 -18.48
C GLY A 519 12.12 -7.29 -19.93
N LEU A 520 10.83 -7.47 -20.23
CA LEU A 520 10.22 -7.18 -21.52
C LEU A 520 10.04 -5.67 -21.75
N GLN A 521 9.96 -4.87 -20.69
CA GLN A 521 9.82 -3.42 -20.79
C GLN A 521 11.16 -2.69 -20.97
N PRO A 522 11.25 -1.66 -21.82
CA PRO A 522 12.46 -0.88 -22.04
C PRO A 522 13.08 -0.30 -20.76
N CYS A 523 12.23 0.12 -19.80
CA CYS A 523 12.62 0.73 -18.53
C CYS A 523 13.37 -0.18 -17.57
N TRP A 524 13.32 -1.50 -17.75
CA TRP A 524 14.06 -2.47 -16.92
C TRP A 524 15.57 -2.15 -16.85
N GLN A 525 16.11 -1.57 -17.93
CA GLN A 525 17.50 -1.11 -18.03
C GLN A 525 17.88 -0.01 -17.04
N HIS A 526 16.90 0.75 -16.52
CA HIS A 526 17.08 1.89 -15.62
C HIS A 526 16.34 1.72 -14.27
N LEU A 527 15.50 0.69 -14.12
CA LEU A 527 14.57 0.55 -12.98
C LEU A 527 15.30 0.44 -11.63
N SER A 528 16.54 -0.05 -11.61
CA SER A 528 17.36 -0.14 -10.39
C SER A 528 17.61 1.19 -9.71
N ASP A 529 17.67 2.32 -10.42
CA ASP A 529 17.73 3.64 -9.79
C ASP A 529 16.48 3.94 -8.93
N THR A 530 15.33 3.48 -9.41
CA THR A 530 14.03 3.68 -8.77
C THR A 530 13.88 2.74 -7.59
N LEU A 531 14.19 1.46 -7.75
CA LEU A 531 14.08 0.48 -6.66
C LEU A 531 15.10 0.75 -5.54
N ASP A 532 16.29 1.27 -5.88
CA ASP A 532 17.24 1.79 -4.90
C ASP A 532 16.66 3.00 -4.14
N TYR A 533 16.09 3.99 -4.82
CA TYR A 533 15.42 5.12 -4.17
C TYR A 533 14.29 4.67 -3.22
N VAL A 534 13.48 3.71 -3.68
CA VAL A 534 12.38 3.12 -2.90
C VAL A 534 12.94 2.37 -1.68
N GLY A 535 13.91 1.48 -1.86
CA GLY A 535 14.52 0.71 -0.76
C GLY A 535 15.21 1.58 0.28
N ARG A 536 15.93 2.64 -0.13
CA ARG A 536 16.56 3.58 0.80
C ARG A 536 15.55 4.39 1.59
N THR A 537 14.42 4.73 0.98
CA THR A 537 13.33 5.45 1.64
C THR A 537 12.57 4.52 2.59
N GLN A 538 12.22 3.31 2.16
CA GLN A 538 11.63 2.27 3.01
C GLN A 538 12.51 1.93 4.21
N TYR A 539 13.82 1.75 4.04
CA TYR A 539 14.77 1.55 5.14
C TYR A 539 14.61 2.64 6.20
N VAL A 540 14.63 3.92 5.80
CA VAL A 540 14.42 5.06 6.72
C VAL A 540 13.03 5.02 7.36
N LEU A 541 11.98 4.76 6.57
CA LEU A 541 10.60 4.67 7.02
C LEU A 541 10.28 3.44 7.87
N GLN A 542 11.22 2.49 8.00
CA GLN A 542 11.15 1.34 8.91
C GLN A 542 12.11 1.46 10.12
N GLN A 543 12.91 2.53 10.25
CA GLN A 543 13.78 2.65 11.43
C GLN A 543 12.99 3.00 12.69
N GLY A 544 13.34 2.35 13.81
CA GLY A 544 12.81 2.67 15.13
C GLY A 544 11.29 2.59 15.23
N ILE A 545 10.68 3.66 15.74
CA ILE A 545 9.26 3.74 16.10
C ILE A 545 8.65 5.00 15.43
N PRO A 546 7.46 4.93 14.80
CA PRO A 546 6.76 6.12 14.29
C PRO A 546 6.43 7.09 15.42
N LYS A 547 6.37 8.40 15.13
CA LYS A 547 5.98 9.41 16.12
C LYS A 547 4.90 10.32 15.56
N ILE A 548 3.69 10.18 16.09
CA ILE A 548 2.45 10.76 15.56
C ILE A 548 1.87 11.72 16.59
N ASP A 549 1.40 12.89 16.18
CA ASP A 549 1.00 13.95 17.10
C ASP A 549 -0.38 13.71 17.73
N LEU A 550 -1.34 13.16 16.98
CA LEU A 550 -2.76 13.04 17.38
C LEU A 550 -3.33 11.66 17.03
N ALA A 551 -4.28 11.18 17.82
CA ALA A 551 -5.10 10.02 17.46
C ALA A 551 -6.56 10.46 17.23
N PHE A 552 -7.18 10.00 16.14
CA PHE A 552 -8.61 10.13 15.92
C PHE A 552 -9.30 8.83 16.28
N TYR A 553 -10.42 8.89 16.98
CA TYR A 553 -11.30 7.75 17.13
C TYR A 553 -12.11 7.56 15.84
N LEU A 554 -12.22 6.32 15.35
CA LEU A 554 -13.03 5.96 14.18
C LEU A 554 -13.76 4.64 14.43
N TYR A 555 -15.07 4.62 14.29
CA TYR A 555 -15.85 3.40 14.12
C TYR A 555 -16.60 3.46 12.79
N GLU A 556 -16.22 2.59 11.86
CA GLU A 556 -16.78 2.50 10.51
C GLU A 556 -16.77 1.04 10.06
N SER A 557 -17.94 0.48 9.76
CA SER A 557 -18.09 -0.91 9.33
C SER A 557 -19.37 -1.08 8.49
N PRO A 558 -19.33 -1.77 7.34
CA PRO A 558 -18.13 -2.11 6.56
C PRO A 558 -17.24 -0.90 6.28
N TYR A 559 -15.92 -1.14 6.20
CA TYR A 559 -14.96 -0.11 5.82
C TYR A 559 -15.29 0.44 4.42
N THR A 560 -15.26 1.76 4.27
CA THR A 560 -15.42 2.46 2.99
C THR A 560 -14.29 3.48 2.86
N PRO A 561 -13.42 3.38 1.84
CA PRO A 561 -12.31 4.32 1.63
C PRO A 561 -12.81 5.76 1.49
N ALA A 562 -12.58 6.57 2.52
CA ALA A 562 -13.00 7.97 2.55
C ALA A 562 -12.09 8.80 3.46
N THR A 563 -11.98 10.11 3.15
CA THR A 563 -11.40 11.07 4.07
C THR A 563 -12.36 11.30 5.23
N GLN A 564 -11.98 10.91 6.44
CA GLN A 564 -12.82 11.04 7.64
C GLN A 564 -12.72 12.43 8.27
N PHE A 565 -11.50 12.99 8.37
CA PHE A 565 -11.30 14.35 8.85
C PHE A 565 -11.39 15.39 7.72
N GLN A 566 -12.59 15.94 7.53
CA GLN A 566 -12.93 16.92 6.49
C GLN A 566 -12.36 18.35 6.76
N SER A 567 -11.07 18.47 7.08
CA SER A 567 -10.36 19.75 7.19
C SER A 567 -8.84 19.64 6.99
N ASP A 568 -8.27 20.52 6.17
CA ASP A 568 -6.82 20.62 5.94
C ASP A 568 -6.08 21.48 6.99
N ALA A 569 -6.78 22.02 7.99
CA ALA A 569 -6.22 22.97 8.96
C ALA A 569 -5.09 22.38 9.81
N LEU A 570 -5.20 21.11 10.20
CA LEU A 570 -4.14 20.38 10.91
C LEU A 570 -2.92 20.16 10.01
N GLN A 571 -3.17 19.69 8.78
CA GLN A 571 -2.13 19.35 7.81
C GLN A 571 -1.30 20.57 7.40
N LYS A 572 -1.94 21.72 7.13
CA LYS A 572 -1.27 22.99 6.81
C LYS A 572 -0.30 23.47 7.89
N LEU A 573 -0.51 23.07 9.13
CA LEU A 573 0.36 23.39 10.27
C LEU A 573 1.43 22.31 10.53
N GLY A 574 1.36 21.17 9.84
CA GLY A 574 2.29 20.05 9.98
C GLY A 574 1.91 18.99 11.01
N TYR A 575 0.65 18.95 11.48
CA TYR A 575 0.20 17.86 12.36
C TYR A 575 0.15 16.51 11.64
N THR A 576 0.69 15.51 12.32
CA THR A 576 0.54 14.09 11.96
C THR A 576 -0.59 13.47 12.79
N TYR A 577 -1.36 12.56 12.21
CA TYR A 577 -2.40 11.83 12.92
C TYR A 577 -2.66 10.45 12.33
N ASP A 578 -3.12 9.56 13.20
CA ASP A 578 -3.60 8.20 12.91
C ASP A 578 -5.09 8.11 13.28
N TYR A 579 -5.80 7.09 12.77
CA TYR A 579 -7.10 6.69 13.33
C TYR A 579 -6.98 5.40 14.17
N LEU A 580 -7.82 5.26 15.18
CA LEU A 580 -7.89 4.12 16.09
C LEU A 580 -9.36 3.71 16.29
N GLY A 581 -9.63 2.42 16.11
CA GLY A 581 -10.89 1.77 16.40
C GLY A 581 -11.13 1.52 17.89
N PRO A 582 -12.35 1.09 18.27
CA PRO A 582 -12.71 0.83 19.66
C PRO A 582 -11.80 -0.19 20.34
N ASP A 583 -11.45 -1.28 19.65
CA ASP A 583 -10.63 -2.34 20.23
C ASP A 583 -9.14 -1.95 20.28
N ASN A 584 -8.68 -1.07 19.39
CA ASN A 584 -7.31 -0.55 19.45
C ASN A 584 -7.07 0.28 20.71
N LEU A 585 -8.10 0.97 21.23
CA LEU A 585 -7.99 1.67 22.52
C LEU A 585 -7.79 0.70 23.70
N LEU A 586 -8.14 -0.58 23.54
CA LEU A 586 -7.98 -1.65 24.54
C LEU A 586 -6.61 -2.34 24.46
N ASP A 587 -5.77 -2.03 23.46
CA ASP A 587 -4.43 -2.60 23.33
C ASP A 587 -3.59 -2.36 24.60
N SER A 588 -2.80 -3.36 24.99
CA SER A 588 -1.80 -3.29 26.07
C SER A 588 -0.85 -2.08 26.00
N LYS A 589 -0.62 -1.51 24.80
CA LYS A 589 0.23 -0.35 24.51
C LYS A 589 -0.53 0.97 24.56
N ALA A 590 -1.87 0.95 24.57
CA ALA A 590 -2.74 2.12 24.71
C ALA A 590 -2.77 2.63 26.17
N VAL A 591 -1.62 3.09 26.66
CA VAL A 591 -1.41 3.55 28.04
C VAL A 591 -0.97 5.00 28.05
N VAL A 592 -1.62 5.82 28.88
CA VAL A 592 -1.23 7.22 29.11
C VAL A 592 -0.08 7.28 30.10
N LYS A 593 1.03 7.91 29.69
CA LYS A 593 2.18 8.25 30.55
C LYS A 593 2.50 9.72 30.36
N ASN A 594 2.59 10.50 31.44
CA ASN A 594 2.88 11.94 31.39
C ASN A 594 1.98 12.72 30.39
N GLN A 595 0.67 12.46 30.40
CA GLN A 595 -0.32 13.05 29.47
C GLN A 595 -0.07 12.75 27.98
N VAL A 596 0.64 11.66 27.66
CA VAL A 596 0.87 11.17 26.29
C VAL A 596 0.37 9.72 26.21
N LEU A 597 -0.51 9.42 25.26
CA LEU A 597 -0.98 8.06 24.98
C LEU A 597 0.08 7.30 24.17
N ALA A 598 0.37 6.06 24.57
CA ALA A 598 1.38 5.21 23.94
C ALA A 598 2.75 5.92 23.83
N ALA A 599 3.20 6.57 24.90
CA ALA A 599 4.42 7.41 24.92
C ALA A 599 5.69 6.71 24.41
N ASP A 600 5.82 5.41 24.67
CA ASP A 600 6.94 4.59 24.18
C ASP A 600 6.76 4.18 22.71
N GLY A 601 5.51 4.10 22.23
CA GLY A 601 5.08 3.87 20.84
C GLY A 601 4.86 5.18 20.07
N PRO A 602 3.74 5.39 19.35
CA PRO A 602 3.49 6.60 18.55
C PRO A 602 3.57 7.93 19.33
N GLY A 603 3.16 7.92 20.60
CA GLY A 603 3.24 9.08 21.49
C GLY A 603 2.23 10.18 21.18
N TYR A 604 0.96 9.81 20.99
CA TYR A 604 -0.14 10.74 20.71
C TYR A 604 -0.37 11.72 21.86
N LYS A 605 -0.61 13.00 21.52
CA LYS A 605 -0.77 14.12 22.47
C LYS A 605 -2.23 14.42 22.80
N ALA A 606 -3.17 13.94 21.99
CA ALA A 606 -4.61 14.03 22.22
C ALA A 606 -5.37 12.92 21.50
N LEU A 607 -6.58 12.61 21.97
CA LEU A 607 -7.59 11.79 21.27
C LEU A 607 -8.75 12.68 20.78
N ILE A 608 -9.14 12.54 19.51
CA ILE A 608 -10.18 13.35 18.87
C ILE A 608 -11.33 12.46 18.40
N PHE A 609 -12.54 12.78 18.85
CA PHE A 609 -13.79 12.27 18.31
C PHE A 609 -14.36 13.33 17.34
N SER A 610 -14.50 12.98 16.06
CA SER A 610 -15.00 13.90 15.02
C SER A 610 -16.31 13.39 14.45
N ASN A 611 -17.45 13.89 14.97
CA ASN A 611 -18.81 13.42 14.64
C ASN A 611 -19.03 11.91 14.84
N GLN A 612 -18.29 11.29 15.77
CA GLN A 612 -18.38 9.86 16.08
C GLN A 612 -19.39 9.63 17.21
N THR A 613 -20.56 9.07 16.87
CA THR A 613 -21.68 8.88 17.81
C THR A 613 -21.70 7.49 18.48
N VAL A 614 -20.93 6.52 17.98
CA VAL A 614 -20.95 5.12 18.41
C VAL A 614 -19.63 4.72 19.07
N ILE A 615 -19.69 4.06 20.24
CA ILE A 615 -18.52 3.56 20.96
C ILE A 615 -18.80 2.25 21.71
N SER A 616 -17.83 1.32 21.78
CA SER A 616 -17.99 0.14 22.65
C SER A 616 -17.96 0.54 24.13
N THR A 617 -18.73 -0.13 24.98
CA THR A 617 -18.73 0.13 26.43
C THR A 617 -17.34 0.00 27.05
N ALA A 618 -16.54 -0.97 26.57
CA ALA A 618 -15.16 -1.17 27.00
C ALA A 618 -14.25 -0.02 26.57
N ALA A 619 -14.37 0.45 25.32
CA ALA A 619 -13.63 1.61 24.82
C ALA A 619 -14.00 2.89 25.58
N ALA A 620 -15.30 3.13 25.86
CA ALA A 620 -15.73 4.25 26.69
C ALA A 620 -15.14 4.20 28.10
N ALA A 621 -15.10 3.02 28.74
CA ALA A 621 -14.47 2.85 30.05
C ALA A 621 -12.95 3.09 30.03
N GLN A 622 -12.30 2.80 28.91
CA GLN A 622 -10.86 3.04 28.73
C GLN A 622 -10.56 4.53 28.44
N VAL A 623 -11.39 5.20 27.64
CA VAL A 623 -11.34 6.65 27.40
C VAL A 623 -11.54 7.43 28.71
N LEU A 624 -12.40 6.96 29.61
CA LEU A 624 -12.53 7.53 30.96
C LEU A 624 -11.21 7.45 31.75
N LYS A 625 -10.51 6.30 31.72
CA LYS A 625 -9.18 6.18 32.37
C LYS A 625 -8.16 7.14 31.76
N PHE A 626 -8.20 7.36 30.44
CA PHE A 626 -7.33 8.35 29.78
C PHE A 626 -7.64 9.77 30.27
N ALA A 627 -8.92 10.12 30.35
CA ALA A 627 -9.37 11.41 30.89
C ALA A 627 -8.92 11.60 32.36
N GLU A 628 -8.98 10.55 33.17
CA GLU A 628 -8.54 10.55 34.58
C GLU A 628 -7.01 10.63 34.74
N ALA A 629 -6.25 10.08 33.79
CA ALA A 629 -4.80 10.28 33.69
C ALA A 629 -4.40 11.68 33.16
N GLY A 630 -5.37 12.58 32.94
CA GLY A 630 -5.15 13.94 32.45
C GLY A 630 -4.83 14.02 30.96
N PHE A 631 -5.15 12.99 30.17
CA PHE A 631 -4.93 13.01 28.72
C PHE A 631 -5.90 13.97 28.02
N PRO A 632 -5.44 14.83 27.09
CA PRO A 632 -6.32 15.70 26.32
C PRO A 632 -7.27 14.93 25.40
N ILE A 633 -8.57 15.19 25.50
CA ILE A 633 -9.61 14.58 24.66
C ILE A 633 -10.50 15.67 24.07
N PHE A 634 -10.79 15.59 22.77
CA PHE A 634 -11.62 16.55 22.05
C PHE A 634 -12.84 15.87 21.44
N PHE A 635 -14.02 16.43 21.66
CA PHE A 635 -15.25 16.05 20.96
C PHE A 635 -15.67 17.19 20.03
N ILE A 636 -15.62 16.94 18.73
CA ILE A 636 -16.14 17.83 17.69
C ILE A 636 -17.55 17.35 17.33
N GLY A 637 -18.53 18.21 17.51
CA GLY A 637 -19.95 17.90 17.32
C GLY A 637 -20.55 17.14 18.50
N ALA A 638 -21.37 16.13 18.22
CA ALA A 638 -21.97 15.28 19.25
C ALA A 638 -20.94 14.26 19.80
N PRO A 639 -20.80 14.12 21.12
CA PRO A 639 -20.04 13.00 21.70
C PRO A 639 -20.79 11.68 21.48
N PRO A 640 -20.11 10.52 21.63
CA PRO A 640 -20.75 9.21 21.55
C PRO A 640 -21.98 9.12 22.47
N ASN A 641 -23.08 8.64 21.93
CA ASN A 641 -24.35 8.47 22.63
C ASN A 641 -24.99 7.09 22.37
N GLN A 642 -24.33 6.22 21.61
CA GLN A 642 -24.78 4.87 21.26
C GLN A 642 -23.66 3.85 21.51
N THR A 643 -24.02 2.67 21.99
CA THR A 643 -23.09 1.55 22.21
C THR A 643 -23.02 0.61 21.03
N LEU A 644 -21.91 -0.13 20.89
CA LEU A 644 -21.87 -1.35 20.06
C LEU A 644 -22.72 -2.45 20.73
N GLY A 645 -23.96 -2.59 20.28
CA GLY A 645 -24.85 -3.71 20.59
C GLY A 645 -26.20 -3.34 21.19
N ALA A 646 -27.14 -4.29 21.18
CA ALA A 646 -28.55 -4.06 21.47
C ALA A 646 -28.92 -3.97 22.97
N SER A 647 -27.99 -4.22 23.89
CA SER A 647 -28.29 -4.27 25.33
C SER A 647 -28.60 -2.88 25.92
N ALA A 648 -29.81 -2.73 26.46
CA ALA A 648 -30.21 -1.52 27.19
C ALA A 648 -29.32 -1.25 28.42
N GLN A 649 -28.79 -2.30 29.07
CA GLN A 649 -27.84 -2.16 30.19
C GLN A 649 -26.48 -1.64 29.70
N ALA A 650 -25.96 -2.17 28.59
CA ALA A 650 -24.71 -1.69 27.98
C ALA A 650 -24.87 -0.23 27.51
N GLN A 651 -25.99 0.11 26.88
CA GLN A 651 -26.33 1.47 26.45
C GLN A 651 -26.38 2.45 27.64
N ALA A 652 -27.07 2.09 28.72
CA ALA A 652 -27.12 2.90 29.93
C ALA A 652 -25.75 3.06 30.60
N HIS A 653 -24.92 2.01 30.61
CA HIS A 653 -23.57 2.08 31.17
C HIS A 653 -22.64 2.95 30.31
N THR A 654 -22.68 2.81 28.98
CA THR A 654 -21.94 3.67 28.03
C THR A 654 -22.33 5.14 28.20
N GLN A 655 -23.62 5.46 28.35
CA GLN A 655 -24.08 6.83 28.62
C GLN A 655 -23.48 7.41 29.92
N ILE A 656 -23.49 6.63 31.01
CA ILE A 656 -22.88 7.03 32.30
C ILE A 656 -21.37 7.28 32.14
N LEU A 657 -20.66 6.44 31.39
CA LEU A 657 -19.22 6.60 31.14
C LEU A 657 -18.92 7.87 30.33
N ILE A 658 -19.72 8.17 29.31
CA ILE A 658 -19.58 9.42 28.53
C ILE A 658 -19.87 10.65 29.40
N GLU A 659 -20.91 10.63 30.23
CA GLU A 659 -21.18 11.71 31.19
C GLU A 659 -20.01 11.93 32.16
N GLN A 660 -19.38 10.85 32.65
CA GLN A 660 -18.19 10.92 33.51
C GLN A 660 -16.95 11.45 32.78
N ILE A 661 -16.78 11.16 31.48
CA ILE A 661 -15.73 11.74 30.63
C ILE A 661 -15.98 13.25 30.46
N LEU A 662 -17.18 13.66 30.06
CA LEU A 662 -17.53 15.06 29.82
C LEU A 662 -17.44 15.93 31.08
N ALA A 663 -17.54 15.34 32.27
CA ALA A 663 -17.31 16.02 33.54
C ALA A 663 -15.83 16.38 33.82
N LYS A 664 -14.86 15.81 33.09
CA LYS A 664 -13.40 16.08 33.27
C LYS A 664 -12.96 17.36 32.55
N THR A 665 -13.58 18.50 32.88
CA THR A 665 -13.43 19.78 32.17
C THR A 665 -12.03 20.41 32.17
N GLY A 666 -11.04 19.83 32.88
CA GLY A 666 -9.66 20.29 32.85
C GLY A 666 -8.86 19.84 31.61
N ASN A 667 -9.27 18.76 30.96
CA ASN A 667 -8.57 18.14 29.82
C ASN A 667 -9.52 17.53 28.78
N VAL A 668 -10.84 17.61 28.98
CA VAL A 668 -11.86 17.22 28.00
C VAL A 668 -12.50 18.47 27.43
N HIS A 669 -12.44 18.60 26.11
CA HIS A 669 -12.83 19.78 25.34
C HIS A 669 -13.96 19.45 24.38
N ARG A 670 -14.89 20.39 24.19
CA ARG A 670 -15.97 20.30 23.20
C ARG A 670 -15.84 21.44 22.20
N LEU A 671 -16.04 21.12 20.92
CA LEU A 671 -15.93 22.04 19.80
C LEU A 671 -17.13 21.86 18.86
N ASP A 672 -17.64 22.95 18.31
CA ASP A 672 -18.75 22.91 17.34
C ASP A 672 -18.25 22.61 15.91
N SER A 673 -16.98 22.91 15.60
CA SER A 673 -16.40 22.71 14.27
C SER A 673 -14.99 22.12 14.28
N ALA A 674 -14.70 21.27 13.30
CA ALA A 674 -13.35 20.77 13.02
C ALA A 674 -12.34 21.89 12.73
N ARG A 675 -12.79 23.07 12.27
CA ARG A 675 -11.95 24.24 12.02
C ARG A 675 -11.34 24.83 13.29
N ASP A 676 -11.98 24.63 14.44
CA ASP A 676 -11.54 25.20 15.71
C ASP A 676 -10.46 24.34 16.40
N LEU A 677 -10.34 23.07 16.00
CA LEU A 677 -9.44 22.09 16.61
C LEU A 677 -7.97 22.57 16.65
N ALA A 678 -7.46 23.12 15.55
CA ALA A 678 -6.08 23.60 15.47
C ALA A 678 -5.78 24.72 16.49
N ASN A 679 -6.74 25.63 16.69
CA ASN A 679 -6.62 26.71 17.68
C ASN A 679 -6.76 26.17 19.11
N ALA A 680 -7.67 25.20 19.32
CA ALA A 680 -7.89 24.58 20.62
C ALA A 680 -6.70 23.75 21.11
N LEU A 681 -6.04 22.99 20.21
CA LEU A 681 -4.79 22.28 20.51
C LEU A 681 -3.68 23.26 20.90
N SER A 682 -3.50 24.33 20.10
CA SER A 682 -2.48 25.36 20.32
C SER A 682 -2.66 26.10 21.64
N SER A 683 -3.91 26.40 22.04
CA SER A 683 -4.20 27.15 23.27
C SER A 683 -3.84 26.39 24.56
N ILE A 684 -3.78 25.05 24.51
CA ILE A 684 -3.30 24.19 25.60
C ILE A 684 -1.85 23.72 25.42
N GLY A 685 -1.11 24.28 24.46
CA GLY A 685 0.30 23.99 24.24
C GLY A 685 0.60 22.70 23.47
N ILE A 686 -0.42 22.06 22.87
CA ILE A 686 -0.19 20.98 21.91
C ILE A 686 0.20 21.61 20.58
N ALA A 687 1.39 21.24 20.09
CA ALA A 687 1.94 21.68 18.82
C ALA A 687 2.47 20.46 18.04
N PRO A 688 2.50 20.50 16.70
CA PRO A 688 3.00 19.41 15.88
C PRO A 688 4.52 19.25 16.02
N ARG A 689 5.04 18.04 15.78
CA ARG A 689 6.48 17.77 15.90
C ARG A 689 7.31 18.48 14.83
N ALA A 690 6.77 18.54 13.62
CA ALA A 690 7.31 19.28 12.48
C ALA A 690 6.31 20.37 12.08
N GLN A 691 6.36 21.52 12.75
CA GLN A 691 5.47 22.62 12.41
C GLN A 691 5.86 23.23 11.06
N LEU A 692 4.94 23.30 10.12
CA LEU A 692 5.17 23.81 8.77
C LEU A 692 4.46 25.14 8.52
N SER A 693 5.06 25.98 7.68
CA SER A 693 4.48 27.17 7.07
C SER A 693 4.88 27.23 5.61
N CYS A 694 4.07 26.61 4.74
CA CYS A 694 4.33 26.48 3.31
C CYS A 694 3.59 27.51 2.45
N SER A 695 4.20 27.93 1.33
CA SER A 695 3.57 28.81 0.33
C SER A 695 2.36 28.17 -0.36
N SER A 696 2.38 26.85 -0.51
CA SER A 696 1.26 26.04 -0.99
C SER A 696 1.27 24.66 -0.31
N ASN A 697 0.10 24.04 -0.22
CA ASN A 697 -0.19 22.79 0.51
C ASN A 697 -1.04 21.87 -0.39
N PRO A 698 -1.01 20.54 -0.21
CA PRO A 698 -0.44 19.79 0.91
C PRO A 698 1.08 19.57 0.88
N VAL A 699 1.69 19.56 2.06
CA VAL A 699 3.03 19.01 2.32
C VAL A 699 2.92 18.07 3.52
N TYR A 700 3.32 16.82 3.34
CA TYR A 700 3.25 15.78 4.38
C TYR A 700 4.60 15.61 5.09
N THR A 701 4.54 15.15 6.34
CA THR A 701 5.72 14.71 7.09
C THR A 701 5.48 13.35 7.73
N VAL A 702 6.53 12.55 7.84
CA VAL A 702 6.55 11.29 8.59
C VAL A 702 7.78 11.31 9.48
N TRP A 703 7.60 11.06 10.79
CA TRP A 703 8.67 11.08 11.77
C TRP A 703 8.93 9.69 12.34
N ARG A 704 10.17 9.22 12.24
CA ARG A 704 10.66 8.02 12.92
C ARG A 704 11.65 8.41 14.02
N SER A 705 11.56 7.76 15.17
CA SER A 705 12.53 7.90 16.26
C SER A 705 13.16 6.54 16.55
N ASP A 706 14.47 6.46 16.49
CA ASP A 706 15.24 5.27 16.86
C ASP A 706 16.04 5.56 18.14
N PRO A 707 15.52 5.16 19.31
CA PRO A 707 16.23 5.31 20.58
C PRO A 707 17.52 4.49 20.67
N ALA A 708 17.61 3.36 19.97
CA ALA A 708 18.74 2.43 20.04
C ALA A 708 19.95 3.00 19.29
N ALA A 709 19.78 3.44 18.03
CA ALA A 709 20.83 4.16 17.29
C ALA A 709 20.96 5.63 17.75
N LYS A 710 20.06 6.12 18.61
CA LYS A 710 19.93 7.53 19.04
C LYS A 710 19.72 8.47 17.85
N LYS A 711 19.00 8.02 16.83
CA LYS A 711 18.67 8.78 15.61
C LYS A 711 17.20 9.20 15.61
N GLU A 712 16.88 10.25 14.88
CA GLU A 712 15.52 10.58 14.46
C GLU A 712 15.56 10.82 12.95
N TYR A 713 14.46 10.54 12.26
CA TYR A 713 14.33 10.71 10.82
C TYR A 713 13.03 11.45 10.52
N LEU A 714 13.10 12.38 9.58
CA LEU A 714 12.00 13.16 9.06
C LEU A 714 11.97 12.99 7.54
N PHE A 715 10.93 12.31 7.04
CA PHE A 715 10.56 12.29 5.63
C PHE A 715 9.57 13.42 5.37
N ILE A 716 9.73 14.13 4.25
CA ILE A 716 8.90 15.26 3.81
C ILE A 716 8.52 15.03 2.35
N TYR A 717 7.25 15.25 2.00
CA TYR A 717 6.73 15.07 0.64
C TYR A 717 5.82 16.23 0.22
N ASN A 718 6.11 16.85 -0.93
CA ASN A 718 5.26 17.86 -1.55
C ASN A 718 4.27 17.22 -2.54
N ASP A 719 3.09 16.83 -2.06
CA ASP A 719 2.03 16.17 -2.83
C ASP A 719 1.24 17.16 -3.70
N GLN A 720 1.95 17.85 -4.60
CA GLN A 720 1.41 18.93 -5.44
C GLN A 720 2.05 18.92 -6.83
N SER A 721 1.31 19.40 -7.82
CA SER A 721 1.81 19.71 -9.17
C SER A 721 2.62 21.00 -9.27
N VAL A 722 2.84 21.69 -8.15
CA VAL A 722 3.61 22.96 -8.07
C VAL A 722 4.74 22.85 -7.05
N ALA A 723 5.81 23.61 -7.27
CA ALA A 723 6.86 23.78 -6.28
C ALA A 723 6.37 24.67 -5.12
N THR A 724 6.87 24.41 -3.91
CA THR A 724 6.51 25.12 -2.69
C THR A 724 7.74 25.44 -1.85
N THR A 725 7.71 26.56 -1.13
CA THR A 725 8.69 26.87 -0.10
C THR A 725 8.05 26.79 1.27
N CYS A 726 8.72 26.14 2.22
CA CYS A 726 8.24 25.97 3.59
C CYS A 726 9.29 26.41 4.59
N THR A 727 8.92 27.23 5.56
CA THR A 727 9.70 27.33 6.80
C THR A 727 9.21 26.24 7.75
N ALA A 728 10.11 25.38 8.21
CA ALA A 728 9.84 24.29 9.13
C ALA A 728 10.46 24.58 10.50
N ASN A 729 9.66 24.39 11.56
CA ASN A 729 10.03 24.53 12.95
C ASN A 729 9.93 23.14 13.63
N LEU A 730 11.08 22.54 13.91
CA LEU A 730 11.21 21.12 14.23
C LEU A 730 11.58 20.92 15.70
N THR A 731 10.81 20.08 16.40
CA THR A 731 11.09 19.68 17.79
C THR A 731 11.93 18.40 17.81
N VAL A 732 13.22 18.53 18.10
CA VAL A 732 14.24 17.47 18.06
C VAL A 732 14.92 17.27 19.42
N ALA A 733 15.52 16.10 19.66
CA ALA A 733 16.33 15.91 20.87
C ALA A 733 17.56 16.87 20.91
N THR A 734 17.87 17.35 22.11
CA THR A 734 18.66 18.58 22.36
C THR A 734 20.10 18.63 21.86
N SER A 735 20.67 17.49 21.45
CA SER A 735 22.08 17.35 21.05
C SER A 735 22.27 16.80 19.64
N LYS A 736 21.20 16.75 18.83
CA LYS A 736 21.24 16.17 17.49
C LYS A 736 21.53 17.20 16.40
N THR A 737 22.36 16.84 15.43
CA THR A 737 22.72 17.63 14.25
C THR A 737 22.00 17.07 13.01
N PRO A 738 21.44 17.92 12.14
CA PRO A 738 20.73 17.48 10.94
C PRO A 738 21.68 17.06 9.81
N TYR A 739 21.29 16.01 9.08
CA TYR A 739 21.94 15.50 7.87
C TYR A 739 20.88 15.31 6.78
N ILE A 740 21.17 15.72 5.54
CA ILE A 740 20.37 15.33 4.37
C ILE A 740 20.76 13.91 3.99
N LEU A 741 19.76 13.07 3.74
CA LEU A 741 19.88 11.73 3.17
C LEU A 741 19.27 11.78 1.76
N ASP A 742 20.10 11.61 0.74
CA ASP A 742 19.67 11.54 -0.65
C ASP A 742 19.43 10.06 -1.03
N ALA A 743 18.15 9.70 -1.17
CA ALA A 743 17.76 8.34 -1.53
C ALA A 743 18.08 7.97 -2.99
N TRP A 744 18.23 8.93 -3.92
CA TRP A 744 18.62 8.64 -5.29
C TRP A 744 20.09 8.24 -5.40
N THR A 745 20.97 8.91 -4.64
CA THR A 745 22.42 8.66 -4.71
C THR A 745 22.97 7.81 -3.56
N GLY A 746 22.19 7.57 -2.50
CA GLY A 746 22.64 6.93 -1.28
C GLY A 746 23.67 7.75 -0.48
N THR A 747 23.72 9.06 -0.73
CA THR A 747 24.66 9.96 -0.02
C THR A 747 24.04 10.52 1.26
N GLN A 748 24.91 10.75 2.25
CA GLN A 748 24.55 11.38 3.52
C GLN A 748 25.51 12.55 3.75
N GLU A 749 24.98 13.76 3.84
CA GLU A 749 25.76 15.00 4.03
C GLU A 749 25.21 15.82 5.20
N PRO A 750 26.06 16.50 6.00
CA PRO A 750 25.58 17.37 7.07
C PRO A 750 24.75 18.51 6.48
N LEU A 751 23.55 18.76 7.03
CA LEU A 751 22.74 19.90 6.60
C LEU A 751 23.39 21.18 7.12
N LEU A 752 24.01 21.94 6.24
CA LEU A 752 24.72 23.17 6.62
C LEU A 752 23.79 24.39 6.82
N SER A 753 22.54 24.33 6.34
CA SER A 753 21.59 25.46 6.38
C SER A 753 20.47 25.20 7.39
N TYR A 754 20.62 25.71 8.62
CA TYR A 754 19.58 25.67 9.65
C TYR A 754 19.89 26.68 10.77
N GLN A 755 18.87 27.03 11.56
CA GLN A 755 19.02 27.85 12.77
C GLN A 755 18.56 27.05 14.00
N ARG A 756 19.46 26.88 14.98
CA ARG A 756 19.08 26.36 16.30
C ARG A 756 18.64 27.53 17.19
N ALA A 757 17.35 27.60 17.53
CA ALA A 757 16.81 28.69 18.35
C ALA A 757 16.78 28.36 19.85
N SER A 758 16.69 27.09 20.18
CA SER A 758 16.77 26.54 21.54
C SER A 758 17.53 25.22 21.47
N ASN A 759 17.81 24.57 22.60
CA ASN A 759 18.46 23.26 22.58
C ASN A 759 17.67 22.23 21.73
N ASN A 760 16.34 22.21 21.86
CA ASN A 760 15.43 21.23 21.22
C ASN A 760 14.69 21.74 19.96
N THR A 761 14.99 22.95 19.48
CA THR A 761 14.25 23.56 18.35
C THR A 761 15.19 23.93 17.20
N ILE A 762 14.94 23.36 16.03
CA ILE A 762 15.63 23.66 14.77
C ILE A 762 14.65 24.30 13.78
N TYR A 763 15.01 25.46 13.26
CA TYR A 763 14.36 26.10 12.12
C TYR A 763 15.15 25.81 10.83
N MET A 764 14.43 25.59 9.74
CA MET A 764 15.01 25.45 8.40
C MET A 764 14.03 25.91 7.33
N ASP A 765 14.56 26.41 6.22
CA ASP A 765 13.78 26.71 5.01
C ASP A 765 13.97 25.57 4.00
N LEU A 766 12.86 25.12 3.42
CA LEU A 766 12.76 24.04 2.46
C LEU A 766 12.28 24.62 1.12
N ASP A 767 12.95 24.24 0.03
CA ASP A 767 12.47 24.42 -1.35
C ASP A 767 12.23 23.01 -1.91
N LEU A 768 10.97 22.73 -2.25
CA LEU A 768 10.48 21.44 -2.72
C LEU A 768 9.83 21.62 -4.10
N LYS A 769 10.29 20.86 -5.10
CA LYS A 769 9.64 20.79 -6.41
C LYS A 769 8.34 19.98 -6.33
N ALA A 770 7.53 20.06 -7.38
CA ALA A 770 6.30 19.30 -7.50
C ALA A 770 6.59 17.79 -7.34
N ASN A 771 5.85 17.09 -6.47
CA ASN A 771 6.06 15.68 -6.12
C ASN A 771 7.43 15.32 -5.52
N GLU A 772 8.24 16.30 -5.12
CA GLU A 772 9.58 16.06 -4.58
C GLU A 772 9.55 15.59 -3.11
N THR A 773 10.51 14.73 -2.74
CA THR A 773 10.71 14.25 -1.37
C THR A 773 12.03 14.72 -0.77
N ARG A 774 12.10 14.79 0.55
CA ARG A 774 13.34 14.99 1.32
C ARG A 774 13.39 14.05 2.52
N ILE A 775 14.58 13.55 2.82
CA ILE A 775 14.86 12.83 4.07
C ILE A 775 15.92 13.62 4.84
N ILE A 776 15.62 13.89 6.11
CA ILE A 776 16.53 14.51 7.07
C ILE A 776 16.69 13.56 8.24
N SER A 777 17.93 13.21 8.59
CA SER A 777 18.21 12.51 9.85
C SER A 777 18.83 13.45 10.88
N PHE A 778 18.59 13.18 12.14
CA PHE A 778 19.12 13.91 13.28
C PHE A 778 19.97 12.95 14.11
N THR A 779 21.28 13.18 14.16
CA THR A 779 22.27 12.28 14.78
C THR A 779 22.99 12.97 15.95
N GLN A 780 23.41 12.21 16.97
CA GLN A 780 24.13 12.78 18.12
C GLN A 780 25.62 13.05 17.80
N ASP A 781 25.86 13.91 16.81
CA ASP A 781 27.20 14.37 16.40
C ASP A 781 27.35 15.88 16.69
N ARG A 782 28.50 16.28 17.25
CA ARG A 782 28.87 17.68 17.53
C ARG A 782 29.99 18.22 16.64
N SER A 783 30.30 17.53 15.54
CA SER A 783 31.38 17.92 14.61
C SER A 783 31.16 19.29 13.94
N TYR A 784 29.93 19.81 13.94
CA TYR A 784 29.58 21.12 13.39
C TYR A 784 28.90 22.00 14.45
N ASN A 785 29.63 22.99 14.98
CA ASN A 785 29.09 23.96 15.96
C ASN A 785 28.43 25.19 15.29
N ASN A 786 28.84 25.52 14.07
CA ASN A 786 28.35 26.67 13.30
C ASN A 786 27.52 26.19 12.11
N SER A 787 26.45 26.90 11.81
CA SER A 787 25.58 26.65 10.65
C SER A 787 25.37 27.93 9.84
N ILE A 788 24.85 27.80 8.63
CA ILE A 788 24.33 28.91 7.84
C ILE A 788 22.87 29.14 8.23
N VAL A 789 22.55 30.35 8.69
CA VAL A 789 21.19 30.72 9.10
C VAL A 789 20.41 31.45 8.00
N ARG A 790 21.10 32.05 7.02
CA ARG A 790 20.50 32.64 5.81
C ARG A 790 21.44 32.50 4.62
N LYS A 791 20.88 32.20 3.44
CA LYS A 791 21.61 32.17 2.16
C LYS A 791 20.78 32.81 1.04
N SER A 792 21.43 33.42 0.05
CA SER A 792 20.77 33.83 -1.19
C SER A 792 20.37 32.63 -2.05
N VAL A 793 19.33 32.81 -2.89
CA VAL A 793 18.85 31.79 -3.86
C VAL A 793 19.94 31.32 -4.84
N ASN A 794 20.96 32.14 -5.11
CA ASN A 794 22.09 31.81 -5.97
C ASN A 794 23.08 30.80 -5.34
N VAL A 795 22.91 30.44 -4.07
CA VAL A 795 23.66 29.36 -3.41
C VAL A 795 22.94 28.03 -3.66
N LYS A 796 23.26 27.41 -4.81
CA LYS A 796 22.61 26.20 -5.33
C LYS A 796 22.89 24.98 -4.46
N TRP A 797 24.15 24.76 -4.11
CA TRP A 797 24.60 23.63 -3.28
C TRP A 797 25.69 24.08 -2.31
N MET A 798 25.82 23.36 -1.19
CA MET A 798 26.85 23.58 -0.18
C MET A 798 27.29 22.22 0.33
N ARG A 799 28.61 22.01 0.47
CA ARG A 799 29.18 20.80 1.07
C ARG A 799 30.19 21.16 2.14
N SER A 800 30.31 20.30 3.15
CA SER A 800 31.42 20.38 4.11
C SER A 800 32.74 20.04 3.41
N VAL A 801 33.79 20.81 3.70
CA VAL A 801 35.18 20.47 3.39
C VAL A 801 35.83 19.85 4.63
N ASP A 802 35.64 20.50 5.77
CA ASP A 802 35.96 20.01 7.12
C ASP A 802 34.96 20.58 8.15
N SER A 803 35.20 20.39 9.45
CA SER A 803 34.34 20.89 10.54
C SER A 803 34.22 22.43 10.63
N THR A 804 35.05 23.16 9.91
CA THR A 804 35.16 24.64 9.92
C THR A 804 35.04 25.28 8.55
N HIS A 805 35.33 24.56 7.46
CA HIS A 805 35.26 25.05 6.08
C HIS A 805 34.11 24.42 5.29
N ILE A 806 33.41 25.25 4.52
CA ILE A 806 32.38 24.82 3.57
C ILE A 806 32.71 25.30 2.16
N ALA A 807 32.39 24.48 1.16
CA ALA A 807 32.42 24.87 -0.24
C ALA A 807 31.00 25.22 -0.69
N LEU A 808 30.82 26.46 -1.15
CA LEU A 808 29.60 26.98 -1.73
C LEU A 808 29.65 26.84 -3.25
N VAL A 809 28.57 26.35 -3.86
CA VAL A 809 28.38 26.38 -5.32
C VAL A 809 27.43 27.51 -5.68
N LEU A 810 27.95 28.50 -6.39
CA LEU A 810 27.29 29.76 -6.67
C LEU A 810 26.93 29.88 -8.15
N ALA A 811 25.66 30.18 -8.44
CA ALA A 811 25.15 30.50 -9.78
C ALA A 811 25.04 32.01 -10.06
N GLY A 812 25.55 32.85 -9.15
CA GLY A 812 25.52 34.30 -9.28
C GLY A 812 25.93 35.00 -7.99
N PRO A 813 25.72 36.33 -7.89
CA PRO A 813 25.99 37.09 -6.69
C PRO A 813 25.20 36.55 -5.49
N ALA A 814 25.86 36.31 -4.36
CA ALA A 814 25.28 35.62 -3.22
C ALA A 814 25.80 36.16 -1.89
N ASN A 815 24.89 36.27 -0.91
CA ASN A 815 25.21 36.54 0.48
C ASN A 815 24.90 35.30 1.33
N VAL A 816 25.76 35.04 2.31
CA VAL A 816 25.63 33.94 3.26
C VAL A 816 25.85 34.50 4.67
N THR A 817 24.95 34.21 5.59
CA THR A 817 25.03 34.61 7.00
C THR A 817 25.21 33.36 7.87
N SER A 818 26.31 33.26 8.62
CA SER A 818 26.49 32.15 9.57
C SER A 818 25.84 32.43 10.93
N SER A 819 25.69 31.40 11.74
CA SER A 819 25.09 31.44 13.09
C SER A 819 25.80 32.39 14.05
N THR A 820 27.03 32.81 13.74
CA THR A 820 27.78 33.86 14.46
C THR A 820 27.30 35.28 14.17
N GLY A 821 26.41 35.46 13.17
CA GLY A 821 26.00 36.77 12.63
C GLY A 821 26.92 37.31 11.53
N LYS A 822 28.05 36.66 11.24
CA LYS A 822 28.97 37.05 10.16
C LYS A 822 28.29 36.89 8.80
N VAL A 823 28.28 37.97 8.02
CA VAL A 823 27.85 37.97 6.61
C VAL A 823 29.07 37.89 5.70
N SER A 824 29.03 36.96 4.74
CA SER A 824 30.02 36.82 3.67
C SER A 824 29.32 37.04 2.32
N SER A 825 29.91 37.90 1.48
CA SER A 825 29.36 38.30 0.19
C SER A 825 30.28 37.86 -0.95
N PHE A 826 29.68 37.28 -2.00
CA PHE A 826 30.38 36.76 -3.17
C PHE A 826 29.76 37.35 -4.42
N ASN A 827 30.58 37.82 -5.36
CA ASN A 827 30.14 38.41 -6.63
C ASN A 827 30.88 37.76 -7.81
N PRO A 828 30.61 36.49 -8.13
CA PRO A 828 31.33 35.77 -9.17
C PRO A 828 30.87 36.21 -10.57
N ALA A 829 31.84 36.40 -11.47
CA ALA A 829 31.56 36.56 -12.90
C ALA A 829 31.41 35.16 -13.53
N LEU A 830 30.22 34.84 -14.00
CA LEU A 830 29.89 33.52 -14.57
C LEU A 830 29.51 33.63 -16.06
N PRO A 831 29.84 32.62 -16.89
CA PRO A 831 29.31 32.51 -18.24
C PRO A 831 27.78 32.35 -18.25
N SER A 832 27.12 32.84 -19.30
CA SER A 832 25.70 32.55 -19.56
C SER A 832 25.46 31.05 -19.71
N ALA A 833 24.30 30.57 -19.23
CA ALA A 833 23.88 29.19 -19.39
C ALA A 833 23.91 28.74 -20.87
N THR A 834 24.23 27.47 -21.09
CA THR A 834 24.37 26.89 -22.44
C THR A 834 23.21 25.95 -22.74
N SER A 835 22.23 26.40 -23.53
CA SER A 835 21.14 25.55 -24.02
C SER A 835 21.62 24.59 -25.11
N LEU A 836 21.37 23.29 -24.95
CA LEU A 836 21.77 22.25 -25.89
C LEU A 836 20.63 21.97 -26.88
N ARG A 837 20.72 22.56 -28.08
CA ARG A 837 19.60 22.66 -29.04
C ARG A 837 19.60 21.65 -30.17
N THR A 838 20.76 21.08 -30.49
CA THR A 838 20.96 20.20 -31.65
C THR A 838 21.51 18.87 -31.18
N TRP A 839 20.87 17.78 -31.60
CA TRP A 839 21.15 16.44 -31.13
C TRP A 839 21.17 15.44 -32.28
N ASP A 840 22.02 14.43 -32.17
CA ASP A 840 21.85 13.19 -32.93
C ASP A 840 21.02 12.23 -32.06
N LEU A 841 20.14 11.45 -32.68
CA LEU A 841 19.22 10.54 -31.99
C LEU A 841 19.24 9.16 -32.65
N THR A 842 19.48 8.14 -31.84
CA THR A 842 19.20 6.74 -32.19
C THR A 842 17.90 6.30 -31.52
N ILE A 843 16.91 5.90 -32.30
CA ILE A 843 15.66 5.29 -31.82
C ILE A 843 15.78 3.78 -31.98
N GLN A 844 15.49 3.04 -30.92
CA GLN A 844 15.26 1.60 -30.93
C GLN A 844 13.77 1.38 -30.72
N ASP A 845 13.05 0.99 -31.79
CA ASP A 845 11.64 0.59 -31.74
C ASP A 845 11.55 -0.88 -31.31
N TRP A 846 10.90 -1.13 -30.19
CA TRP A 846 10.69 -2.45 -29.56
C TRP A 846 9.30 -2.94 -29.96
N HIS A 847 9.22 -4.11 -30.59
CA HIS A 847 7.98 -4.63 -31.17
C HIS A 847 7.88 -6.16 -31.12
N GLY A 848 6.69 -6.69 -31.42
CA GLY A 848 6.51 -8.13 -31.58
C GLY A 848 7.22 -8.69 -32.81
N PRO A 849 7.39 -10.02 -32.90
CA PRO A 849 8.08 -10.67 -34.02
C PRO A 849 7.46 -10.35 -35.38
N SER A 850 8.29 -9.96 -36.34
CA SER A 850 7.86 -9.65 -37.72
C SER A 850 7.62 -10.90 -38.58
N SER A 851 8.17 -12.05 -38.16
CA SER A 851 8.07 -13.33 -38.87
C SER A 851 6.80 -14.10 -38.47
N PRO A 852 5.99 -14.58 -39.43
CA PRO A 852 4.85 -15.46 -39.13
C PRO A 852 5.25 -16.79 -38.46
N GLU A 853 6.49 -17.25 -38.64
CA GLU A 853 7.00 -18.47 -37.99
C GLU A 853 7.21 -18.27 -36.48
N ASP A 854 7.49 -17.03 -36.05
CA ASP A 854 7.71 -16.63 -34.67
C ASP A 854 6.46 -16.01 -34.00
N PHE A 855 5.28 -16.15 -34.60
CA PHE A 855 4.05 -15.46 -34.14
C PHE A 855 3.72 -15.69 -32.65
N TYR A 856 3.88 -16.93 -32.16
CA TYR A 856 3.67 -17.30 -30.74
C TYR A 856 4.91 -17.11 -29.85
N SER A 857 5.93 -16.42 -30.35
CA SER A 857 7.09 -16.00 -29.56
C SER A 857 6.75 -14.70 -28.84
N VAL A 858 6.98 -14.65 -27.53
CA VAL A 858 6.85 -13.41 -26.74
C VAL A 858 8.11 -12.55 -26.79
N ARG A 859 9.10 -12.95 -27.60
CA ARG A 859 10.37 -12.24 -27.78
C ARG A 859 10.16 -10.87 -28.43
N THR A 860 10.68 -9.83 -27.81
CA THR A 860 10.79 -8.49 -28.41
C THR A 860 11.84 -8.47 -29.52
N GLU A 861 11.46 -7.99 -30.70
CA GLU A 861 12.36 -7.54 -31.77
C GLU A 861 12.67 -6.05 -31.63
N ILE A 862 13.82 -5.61 -32.16
CA ILE A 862 14.27 -4.21 -32.08
C ILE A 862 14.70 -3.71 -33.46
N THR A 863 13.95 -2.75 -34.00
CA THR A 863 14.31 -2.00 -35.21
C THR A 863 15.01 -0.69 -34.83
N THR A 864 16.20 -0.44 -35.37
CA THR A 864 17.00 0.76 -35.04
C THR A 864 16.98 1.79 -36.17
N SER A 865 16.72 3.06 -35.83
CA SER A 865 16.78 4.21 -36.73
C SER A 865 17.73 5.28 -36.19
N HIS A 866 18.43 5.96 -37.10
CA HIS A 866 19.35 7.06 -36.76
C HIS A 866 18.90 8.36 -37.42
N LEU A 867 18.89 9.45 -36.64
CA LEU A 867 18.55 10.80 -37.05
C LEU A 867 19.67 11.74 -36.59
N SER A 868 20.00 12.74 -37.40
CA SER A 868 21.05 13.72 -37.07
C SER A 868 20.55 15.14 -37.10
N ASN A 869 21.15 15.98 -36.26
CA ASN A 869 20.83 17.42 -36.11
C ASN A 869 19.34 17.71 -35.80
N ILE A 870 18.68 16.85 -35.02
CA ILE A 870 17.29 17.05 -34.61
C ILE A 870 17.14 18.12 -33.51
N SER A 871 15.93 18.66 -33.41
CA SER A 871 15.45 19.39 -32.24
C SER A 871 14.79 18.44 -31.23
N LEU A 872 14.73 18.86 -29.97
CA LEU A 872 14.07 18.11 -28.89
C LEU A 872 12.55 18.26 -28.96
N VAL A 873 11.90 17.33 -29.67
CA VAL A 873 10.45 17.26 -29.92
C VAL A 873 9.91 15.83 -29.71
N PRO A 874 8.59 15.63 -29.58
CA PRO A 874 7.98 14.29 -29.55
C PRO A 874 8.36 13.47 -30.79
N TRP A 875 8.59 12.16 -30.62
CA TRP A 875 8.98 11.26 -31.72
C TRP A 875 7.96 11.24 -32.85
N SER A 876 6.66 11.34 -32.53
CA SER A 876 5.57 11.53 -33.49
C SER A 876 5.76 12.72 -34.45
N SER A 877 6.49 13.75 -34.03
CA SER A 877 6.82 14.94 -34.83
C SER A 877 8.09 14.78 -35.68
N LEU A 878 8.86 13.71 -35.52
CA LEU A 878 10.06 13.41 -36.32
C LEU A 878 9.74 12.70 -37.65
N GLY A 879 8.52 12.17 -37.78
CA GLY A 879 8.03 11.47 -38.98
C GLY A 879 6.90 10.49 -38.66
N HIS A 880 6.00 10.26 -39.62
CA HIS A 880 4.82 9.40 -39.41
C HIS A 880 5.19 7.96 -39.02
N GLN A 881 6.36 7.46 -39.43
CA GLN A 881 6.86 6.14 -39.06
C GLN A 881 7.17 6.00 -37.55
N TYR A 882 7.32 7.10 -36.82
CA TYR A 882 7.61 7.10 -35.38
C TYR A 882 6.37 7.34 -34.50
N ALA A 883 5.18 7.48 -35.10
CA ALA A 883 3.95 7.85 -34.38
C ALA A 883 3.45 6.78 -33.39
N SER A 884 3.77 5.50 -33.64
CA SER A 884 3.47 4.36 -32.77
C SER A 884 4.70 3.74 -32.10
N THR A 885 5.88 4.33 -32.29
CA THR A 885 7.14 3.78 -31.77
C THR A 885 7.15 3.73 -30.25
N SER A 886 7.72 2.66 -29.69
CA SER A 886 8.02 2.52 -28.26
C SER A 886 9.38 1.86 -28.09
N GLY A 887 10.14 2.17 -27.03
CA GLY A 887 11.45 1.55 -26.79
C GLY A 887 12.44 2.49 -26.12
N VAL A 888 13.58 2.73 -26.80
CA VAL A 888 14.73 3.46 -26.24
C VAL A 888 15.16 4.57 -27.19
N GLY A 889 15.38 5.77 -26.65
CA GLY A 889 16.00 6.88 -27.37
C GLY A 889 17.36 7.22 -26.80
N ILE A 890 18.40 7.18 -27.63
CA ILE A 890 19.77 7.56 -27.28
C ILE A 890 20.08 8.88 -27.99
N TYR A 891 20.05 9.98 -27.23
CA TYR A 891 20.35 11.33 -27.69
C TYR A 891 21.83 11.65 -27.40
N THR A 892 22.56 12.17 -28.38
CA THR A 892 23.94 12.64 -28.20
C THR A 892 24.13 14.07 -28.69
N THR A 893 24.97 14.83 -27.99
CA THR A 893 25.37 16.20 -28.37
C THR A 893 26.74 16.55 -27.80
N THR A 894 27.29 17.69 -28.21
CA THR A 894 28.55 18.22 -27.68
C THR A 894 28.45 19.69 -27.30
N PHE A 895 29.19 20.11 -26.27
CA PHE A 895 29.26 21.52 -25.84
C PHE A 895 30.63 21.89 -25.28
N ALA A 896 31.02 23.14 -25.45
CA ALA A 896 32.30 23.63 -24.95
C ALA A 896 32.22 24.07 -23.48
N THR A 897 33.25 23.80 -22.69
CA THR A 897 33.48 24.42 -21.38
C THR A 897 34.00 25.85 -21.60
N PRO A 898 33.32 26.91 -21.15
CA PRO A 898 33.75 28.29 -21.31
C PRO A 898 35.13 28.59 -20.70
N GLU A 899 35.71 29.72 -21.10
CA GLU A 899 36.88 30.27 -20.42
C GLU A 899 36.43 31.01 -19.14
N SER A 900 37.03 30.65 -18.00
CA SER A 900 36.83 31.37 -16.74
C SER A 900 37.97 32.36 -16.53
N ASN A 901 37.62 33.63 -16.32
CA ASN A 901 38.56 34.70 -15.98
C ASN A 901 38.78 34.83 -14.46
N SER A 902 38.24 33.92 -13.65
CA SER A 902 38.34 33.96 -12.19
C SER A 902 39.45 33.04 -11.65
N SER A 903 39.93 33.35 -10.44
CA SER A 903 40.80 32.47 -9.64
C SER A 903 40.05 31.30 -8.98
N SER A 904 38.73 31.20 -9.18
CA SER A 904 37.86 30.19 -8.58
C SER A 904 37.55 29.06 -9.58
N SER A 905 37.38 27.84 -9.07
CA SER A 905 37.09 26.69 -9.94
C SER A 905 35.68 26.78 -10.54
N LEU A 906 35.57 26.55 -11.85
CA LEU A 906 34.31 26.51 -12.59
C LEU A 906 33.61 25.17 -12.31
N GLY A 907 32.33 25.22 -11.97
CA GLY A 907 31.42 24.08 -11.87
C GLY A 907 30.26 24.23 -12.86
N ALA A 908 29.39 23.22 -12.92
CA ALA A 908 28.18 23.28 -13.73
C ALA A 908 27.09 22.32 -13.23
N PHE A 909 25.84 22.72 -13.38
CA PHE A 909 24.68 21.84 -13.27
C PHE A 909 24.09 21.59 -14.67
N LEU A 910 23.67 20.36 -14.92
CA LEU A 910 22.93 19.95 -16.11
C LEU A 910 21.46 19.77 -15.72
N SER A 911 20.57 20.53 -16.33
CA SER A 911 19.12 20.39 -16.17
C SER A 911 18.53 19.69 -17.39
N PHE A 912 17.69 18.69 -17.15
CA PHE A 912 16.86 18.05 -18.18
C PHE A 912 15.42 18.61 -18.17
N PRO A 913 14.63 18.42 -19.23
CA PRO A 913 13.18 18.60 -19.18
C PRO A 913 12.50 17.52 -18.30
N PRO A 914 11.19 17.63 -18.01
CA PRO A 914 10.44 16.64 -17.25
C PRO A 914 10.62 15.22 -17.80
N VAL A 915 11.06 14.30 -16.94
CA VAL A 915 11.32 12.90 -17.30
C VAL A 915 9.98 12.18 -17.51
N GLN A 916 9.65 11.86 -18.76
CA GLN A 916 8.36 11.24 -19.11
C GLN A 916 8.21 9.80 -18.57
N HIS A 917 9.31 9.06 -18.49
CA HIS A 917 9.31 7.70 -17.99
C HIS A 917 10.63 7.35 -17.28
N THR A 918 11.74 7.15 -17.99
CA THR A 918 13.07 7.04 -17.34
C THR A 918 14.16 7.77 -18.12
N LEU A 919 15.25 8.15 -17.43
CA LEU A 919 16.40 8.82 -18.03
C LEU A 919 17.70 8.42 -17.33
N ARG A 920 18.72 8.05 -18.11
CA ARG A 920 20.14 8.01 -17.69
C ARG A 920 20.96 8.90 -18.60
N ALA A 921 21.99 9.53 -18.04
CA ALA A 921 22.94 10.32 -18.81
C ALA A 921 24.39 9.91 -18.52
N SER A 922 25.26 10.13 -19.50
CA SER A 922 26.71 10.04 -19.35
C SER A 922 27.39 11.28 -19.94
N LEU A 923 28.45 11.75 -19.29
CA LEU A 923 29.25 12.88 -19.77
C LEU A 923 30.70 12.42 -19.93
N ASN A 924 31.26 12.62 -21.12
CA ASN A 924 32.63 12.21 -21.45
C ASN A 924 32.90 10.72 -21.19
N GLY A 925 31.89 9.86 -21.38
CA GLY A 925 31.95 8.42 -21.10
C GLY A 925 31.74 8.04 -19.63
N HIS A 926 31.63 9.00 -18.71
CA HIS A 926 31.31 8.73 -17.30
C HIS A 926 29.80 8.73 -17.08
N LYS A 927 29.25 7.62 -16.56
CA LYS A 927 27.86 7.54 -16.10
C LYS A 927 27.65 8.61 -15.01
N LEU A 928 26.71 9.53 -15.23
CA LEU A 928 26.30 10.51 -14.20
C LEU A 928 25.52 9.79 -13.09
N PRO A 929 25.30 10.39 -11.91
CA PRO A 929 24.41 9.84 -10.87
C PRO A 929 22.98 9.56 -11.38
N PRO A 930 22.17 8.77 -10.65
CA PRO A 930 20.72 8.69 -10.87
C PRO A 930 20.07 10.07 -10.88
N VAL A 931 18.99 10.22 -11.66
CA VAL A 931 18.31 11.51 -11.87
C VAL A 931 16.93 11.45 -11.22
N ASP A 932 16.66 12.37 -10.28
CA ASP A 932 15.32 12.53 -9.71
C ASP A 932 14.36 13.04 -10.81
N PRO A 933 13.31 12.30 -11.19
CA PRO A 933 12.38 12.74 -12.24
C PRO A 933 11.57 13.98 -11.86
N THR A 934 11.46 14.32 -10.57
CA THR A 934 10.75 15.51 -10.06
C THR A 934 11.63 16.76 -10.03
N ASN A 935 12.94 16.59 -10.04
CA ASN A 935 13.94 17.66 -10.05
C ASN A 935 15.19 17.21 -10.82
N PRO A 936 15.11 17.07 -12.16
CA PRO A 936 16.11 16.37 -12.95
C PRO A 936 17.33 17.26 -13.26
N VAL A 937 18.07 17.59 -12.19
CA VAL A 937 19.23 18.48 -12.17
C VAL A 937 20.43 17.76 -11.56
N VAL A 938 21.54 17.68 -12.31
CA VAL A 938 22.74 16.91 -11.91
C VAL A 938 23.96 17.83 -11.85
N ASN A 939 24.75 17.73 -10.78
CA ASN A 939 26.06 18.39 -10.71
C ASN A 939 27.06 17.68 -11.64
N ILE A 940 27.35 18.29 -12.79
CA ILE A 940 28.29 17.76 -13.77
C ILE A 940 29.72 18.32 -13.65
N GLY A 941 29.94 19.30 -12.76
CA GLY A 941 31.24 19.94 -12.53
C GLY A 941 32.43 18.97 -12.38
N PRO A 942 32.31 17.85 -11.62
CA PRO A 942 33.37 16.85 -11.49
C PRO A 942 33.77 16.14 -12.80
N TYR A 943 32.85 16.09 -13.78
CA TYR A 943 32.93 15.29 -15.01
C TYR A 943 33.29 16.12 -16.27
N LEU A 944 33.39 17.45 -16.13
CA LEU A 944 33.79 18.35 -17.21
C LEU A 944 35.23 18.04 -17.69
N ALA A 945 35.45 18.16 -19.00
CA ALA A 945 36.76 17.98 -19.62
C ALA A 945 37.76 19.03 -19.12
N LYS A 946 38.85 18.58 -18.49
CA LYS A 946 39.88 19.44 -17.90
C LYS A 946 41.06 19.62 -18.86
N ALA A 947 41.10 20.79 -19.51
CA ALA A 947 42.30 21.46 -20.04
C ALA A 947 43.28 20.74 -21.01
N ASP A 948 42.98 19.56 -21.56
CA ASP A 948 43.86 18.87 -22.53
C ASP A 948 43.61 19.29 -23.99
N GLY A 949 43.64 20.59 -24.27
CA GLY A 949 43.59 21.16 -25.64
C GLY A 949 42.25 21.11 -26.38
N LYS A 950 41.29 20.27 -25.97
CA LYS A 950 39.90 20.28 -26.44
C LYS A 950 38.94 20.41 -25.26
N ARG A 951 38.49 21.63 -24.98
CA ARG A 951 37.46 21.93 -23.96
C ARG A 951 36.05 21.52 -24.41
N VAL A 952 35.89 20.40 -25.10
CA VAL A 952 34.60 19.93 -25.64
C VAL A 952 34.15 18.73 -24.82
N ASN A 953 32.91 18.78 -24.35
CA ASN A 953 32.27 17.68 -23.62
C ASN A 953 31.28 16.97 -24.55
N THR A 954 31.22 15.65 -24.47
CA THR A 954 30.19 14.83 -25.14
C THR A 954 29.17 14.39 -24.10
N LEU A 955 27.91 14.72 -24.32
CA LEU A 955 26.78 14.30 -23.49
C LEU A 955 25.95 13.27 -24.24
N GLU A 956 25.70 12.14 -23.60
CA GLU A 956 24.73 11.13 -24.02
C GLU A 956 23.57 11.09 -23.01
N VAL A 957 22.34 11.05 -23.51
CA VAL A 957 21.11 10.94 -22.72
C VAL A 957 20.29 9.78 -23.29
N LYS A 958 20.16 8.72 -22.51
CA LYS A 958 19.36 7.54 -22.82
C LYS A 958 18.05 7.63 -22.07
N ILE A 959 16.94 7.73 -22.80
CA ILE A 959 15.59 7.61 -22.26
C ILE A 959 14.98 6.27 -22.64
N THR A 960 14.00 5.83 -21.85
CA THR A 960 13.10 4.74 -22.24
C THR A 960 11.68 5.25 -22.27
N THR A 961 10.82 4.57 -23.03
CA THR A 961 9.37 4.79 -23.02
C THR A 961 8.69 3.59 -22.33
N THR A 962 7.39 3.72 -22.05
CA THR A 962 6.53 2.55 -21.86
C THR A 962 6.31 1.85 -23.21
N LEU A 963 5.67 0.68 -23.27
CA LEU A 963 5.34 0.01 -24.54
C LEU A 963 3.97 0.40 -25.13
N PHE A 964 3.23 1.32 -24.50
CA PHE A 964 1.83 1.63 -24.81
C PHE A 964 1.58 1.88 -26.29
N ASN A 965 2.31 2.79 -26.92
CA ASN A 965 2.05 3.19 -28.31
C ASN A 965 2.21 2.03 -29.29
N LYS A 966 3.15 1.10 -29.02
CA LYS A 966 3.40 -0.06 -29.87
C LYS A 966 2.36 -1.16 -29.63
N VAL A 967 2.13 -1.53 -28.36
CA VAL A 967 1.10 -2.53 -27.99
C VAL A 967 -0.27 -2.10 -28.51
N LYS A 968 -0.64 -0.81 -28.35
CA LYS A 968 -1.85 -0.23 -28.93
C LYS A 968 -1.94 -0.40 -30.46
N ALA A 969 -0.84 -0.17 -31.18
CA ALA A 969 -0.81 -0.27 -32.64
C ALA A 969 -0.92 -1.72 -33.14
N GLU A 970 -0.41 -2.69 -32.37
CA GLU A 970 -0.39 -4.12 -32.71
C GLU A 970 -1.49 -4.93 -31.99
N ALA A 971 -2.39 -4.28 -31.23
CA ALA A 971 -3.41 -4.93 -30.39
C ALA A 971 -4.43 -5.79 -31.16
N ASN A 972 -4.61 -5.56 -32.47
CA ASN A 972 -5.48 -6.37 -33.33
C ASN A 972 -4.74 -7.55 -33.99
N THR A 973 -3.40 -7.57 -33.94
CA THR A 973 -2.56 -8.60 -34.56
C THR A 973 -1.95 -9.56 -33.54
N HIS A 974 -1.93 -9.17 -32.26
CA HIS A 974 -1.43 -9.99 -31.15
C HIS A 974 -2.56 -10.53 -30.28
N MET A 975 -2.29 -11.66 -29.61
CA MET A 975 -3.27 -12.47 -28.90
C MET A 975 -2.89 -12.63 -27.42
N PHE A 976 -3.90 -12.64 -26.56
CA PHE A 976 -3.82 -13.07 -25.17
C PHE A 976 -4.78 -14.24 -24.96
N VAL A 977 -4.23 -15.42 -24.67
CA VAL A 977 -5.00 -16.66 -24.38
C VAL A 977 -6.10 -16.95 -25.42
N GLY A 978 -5.82 -16.70 -26.71
CA GLY A 978 -6.72 -16.99 -27.82
C GLY A 978 -7.72 -15.88 -28.18
N SER A 979 -7.73 -14.74 -27.48
CA SER A 979 -8.45 -13.52 -27.87
C SER A 979 -7.48 -12.43 -28.35
N PRO A 980 -7.84 -11.58 -29.33
CA PRO A 980 -7.07 -10.38 -29.66
C PRO A 980 -6.90 -9.45 -28.45
N ILE A 981 -5.74 -8.80 -28.31
CA ILE A 981 -5.46 -7.87 -27.20
C ILE A 981 -6.49 -6.71 -27.19
N SER A 982 -6.96 -6.27 -28.36
CA SER A 982 -8.00 -5.24 -28.49
C SER A 982 -9.39 -5.68 -27.99
N GLU A 983 -9.68 -6.98 -27.92
CA GLU A 983 -10.91 -7.52 -27.31
C GLU A 983 -10.73 -7.68 -25.78
N ALA A 984 -9.54 -8.11 -25.33
CA ALA A 984 -9.22 -8.20 -23.91
C ALA A 984 -9.23 -6.82 -23.22
N GLN A 985 -8.70 -5.80 -23.90
CA GLN A 985 -8.64 -4.41 -23.46
C GLN A 985 -9.12 -3.42 -24.56
N PRO A 986 -10.44 -3.15 -24.65
CA PRO A 986 -11.01 -2.23 -25.64
C PRO A 986 -10.55 -0.78 -25.50
N LEU A 987 -10.07 -0.35 -24.33
CA LEU A 987 -9.62 1.04 -24.10
C LEU A 987 -8.38 1.40 -24.94
N TYR A 988 -7.64 0.42 -25.47
CA TYR A 988 -6.59 0.71 -26.47
C TYR A 988 -7.14 1.43 -27.70
N ALA A 989 -8.41 1.27 -28.08
CA ALA A 989 -8.96 1.98 -29.24
C ALA A 989 -9.09 3.49 -29.00
N THR A 990 -9.50 3.89 -27.78
CA THR A 990 -9.90 5.28 -27.45
C THR A 990 -8.82 6.09 -26.73
N THR A 991 -7.93 5.45 -25.97
CA THR A 991 -6.87 6.14 -25.22
C THR A 991 -5.82 6.75 -26.19
N PRO A 992 -5.50 8.06 -26.11
CA PRO A 992 -4.52 8.70 -26.99
C PRO A 992 -3.10 8.12 -26.85
N ASN A 993 -2.30 8.17 -27.93
CA ASN A 993 -0.88 7.86 -27.85
C ASN A 993 -0.17 8.79 -26.86
N GLN A 994 0.79 8.25 -26.12
CA GLN A 994 1.66 9.02 -25.23
C GLN A 994 2.75 9.74 -26.03
N GLU A 995 3.14 10.95 -25.62
CA GLU A 995 4.25 11.65 -26.26
C GLU A 995 5.59 11.17 -25.69
N TYR A 996 6.44 10.64 -26.57
CA TYR A 996 7.75 10.11 -26.21
C TYR A 996 8.88 10.96 -26.77
N GLY A 997 9.97 11.07 -26.00
CA GLY A 997 11.15 11.83 -26.37
C GLY A 997 11.71 12.59 -25.17
N LEU A 998 12.80 13.32 -25.42
CA LEU A 998 13.33 14.31 -24.49
C LEU A 998 12.60 15.64 -24.78
N LEU A 999 11.52 15.92 -24.05
CA LEU A 999 10.50 16.92 -24.44
C LEU A 999 10.73 18.31 -23.83
N GLY A 1000 11.86 18.95 -24.17
CA GLY A 1000 12.13 20.33 -23.76
C GLY A 1000 13.61 20.69 -23.74
N PRO A 1001 13.98 21.88 -23.24
CA PRO A 1001 15.37 22.32 -23.23
C PRO A 1001 16.21 21.51 -22.24
N VAL A 1002 17.41 21.14 -22.68
CA VAL A 1002 18.49 20.67 -21.81
C VAL A 1002 19.49 21.81 -21.69
N GLU A 1003 19.84 22.19 -20.46
CA GLU A 1003 20.67 23.39 -20.22
C GLU A 1003 21.81 23.11 -19.25
N VAL A 1004 22.97 23.71 -19.52
CA VAL A 1004 24.12 23.73 -18.63
C VAL A 1004 24.19 25.09 -17.92
N GLU A 1005 23.85 25.11 -16.63
CA GLU A 1005 24.01 26.28 -15.76
C GLU A 1005 25.44 26.31 -15.20
N TRP A 1006 26.23 27.29 -15.62
CA TRP A 1006 27.60 27.46 -15.14
C TRP A 1006 27.62 28.07 -13.74
N THR A 1007 28.47 27.52 -12.88
CA THR A 1007 28.61 27.92 -11.48
C THR A 1007 30.08 28.10 -11.12
N THR A 1008 30.36 28.67 -9.96
CA THR A 1008 31.71 28.62 -9.37
C THR A 1008 31.67 28.06 -7.96
N ILE A 1009 32.76 27.40 -7.58
CA ILE A 1009 32.96 26.84 -6.24
C ILE A 1009 33.88 27.78 -5.47
N VAL A 1010 33.41 28.24 -4.30
CA VAL A 1010 34.15 29.12 -3.39
C VAL A 1010 34.14 28.50 -1.99
N GLU A 1011 35.31 28.45 -1.34
CA GLU A 1011 35.43 27.95 0.03
C GLU A 1011 35.36 29.11 1.04
N MET A 1012 34.70 28.89 2.19
CA MET A 1012 34.64 29.85 3.29
C MET A 1012 34.64 29.18 4.66
N VAL A 1013 35.06 29.92 5.69
CA VAL A 1013 35.00 29.53 7.10
C VAL A 1013 33.61 29.85 7.67
N LEU A 1014 32.99 28.87 8.34
CA LEU A 1014 31.69 28.91 9.02
C LEU A 1014 31.63 29.85 10.24
#